data_AF-A0A9N9UKN5-F1
#
_entry.id   AF-A0A9N9UKN5-F1
#
_cell.length_a   1.000
_cell.length_b   1.000
_cell.length_c   1.000
_cell.angle_alpha   90.00
_cell.angle_beta   90.00
_cell.angle_gamma   90.00
#
_symmetry.space_group_name_H-M   'P 1'
#
loop_
_entity.id
_entity.type
_entity.pdbx_description
1 polymer ?
#
loop_
_entity_poly.entity_id
_entity_poly.type
_entity_poly.pdbx_seq_one_letter_code
_entity_poly.pdbx_strand_id
1 'polypeptide(L)'
;MDFLPRPQNSLYPCPEITLLSLEQYDGEDFYTYPERQGWGPRTPKKWGECFADPNHKFIAMVERWLLFGYLFTFFGKDKVKKTNFVDWKGNPPYPVLTMRELPRLFLTKDPVKSGSNFGLLLEIVLLNERFIRTNEGILIEEGANSEISLDQFIMEFNVEDVRSSYISLLTSIIFEMGNETYYQLVHQRPSLSRQFIAFNIATTNMLYTEFRLNGWCPADLVTIFQRFNTSCFYFLLNMTNPQPAADHLDILAVEATSTQTAQTTPSAPNGSARERQVLEQDQNHHSRDDRPLCTPQTCKARVFDDDTYKTKHATLDCSCDFVKADTSKLCEILHKASIPLIESVDPDDEHAEITFIEAQPGIKYVAISHVWSDGLGNTSENAIPRCQLQRLSRHGDYVYFWLDTICIPPDKICGCTCTPIKSCAPPCSGHELEAAQNISLGLMRKTYEDAEAVLVLDSWILETTCEGKSHIETLLKIFTSSWTRRLWTYQEGFLAKVLHFQFLDRTLDVDNAVIELQEYSDVIIRLTFLSPIMAAYWELRHHAQSHRLIRGRFWNLTLPLPGLTSEEGRTGEHTVRNDERSWTPEMYESVSEDQPEEGDEEKLARRLITAASAVYHRSTSVITDEPLCLGAVLGLDLGKIAATEPDYRAEKFWQMFQMVPKQLLFLSGPKIDVPNYRWAPLSLLRTSQPVLHSDGDKSQLSSWWDYNTEFIKRSENGRLVIYTKGFILSPASMTIAKYLWLRLPDSETICVMRPEQSDACDPSNDFKNGIRAEEDYGCKELAILTKSADSEVTHTSDCILVAIQKTGNDGVYCRRICTVELLALDPGSLHVGHVSSAEDMLQRLSLDLPESCVNRSGVVGALVLQEVRTLDWYVG
;
A
#
# COMPACT_ATOMS: atom_id res chain seq x y z
N MET A 1 -10.12 -19.00 14.08
CA MET A 1 -8.83 -18.27 14.05
C MET A 1 -7.85 -18.75 15.12
N ASP A 2 -7.99 -20.00 15.58
CA ASP A 2 -7.30 -20.54 16.77
C ASP A 2 -5.88 -21.08 16.49
N PHE A 3 -5.42 -21.00 15.24
CA PHE A 3 -4.07 -21.35 14.81
C PHE A 3 -3.17 -20.12 14.63
N LEU A 4 -3.74 -18.91 14.63
CA LEU A 4 -2.99 -17.67 14.44
C LEU A 4 -2.45 -17.14 15.77
N PRO A 5 -1.23 -16.57 15.79
CA PRO A 5 -0.75 -15.80 16.92
C PRO A 5 -1.65 -14.58 17.16
N ARG A 6 -1.70 -14.12 18.41
CA ARG A 6 -2.54 -12.99 18.83
C ARG A 6 -1.73 -12.02 19.70
N PRO A 7 -2.10 -10.72 19.75
CA PRO A 7 -1.49 -9.79 20.69
C PRO A 7 -1.60 -10.28 22.12
N GLN A 8 -0.58 -10.03 22.95
CA GLN A 8 -0.54 -10.50 24.34
C GLN A 8 -1.77 -10.03 25.13
N ASN A 9 -2.20 -8.77 24.90
CA ASN A 9 -3.39 -8.18 25.49
C ASN A 9 -4.46 -7.94 24.40
N SER A 10 -4.91 -9.02 23.77
CA SER A 10 -5.93 -8.96 22.72
C SER A 10 -7.22 -8.30 23.22
N LEU A 11 -7.75 -7.32 22.47
CA LEU A 11 -8.99 -6.61 22.80
C LEU A 11 -10.22 -7.52 22.82
N TYR A 12 -10.26 -8.51 21.91
CA TYR A 12 -11.39 -9.41 21.74
C TYR A 12 -11.00 -10.85 22.08
N PRO A 13 -11.94 -11.74 22.45
CA PRO A 13 -11.68 -13.18 22.48
C PRO A 13 -11.49 -13.73 21.06
N CYS A 14 -10.88 -14.92 20.94
CA CYS A 14 -10.80 -15.60 19.65
C CYS A 14 -12.23 -15.99 19.23
N PRO A 15 -12.70 -15.63 18.03
CA PRO A 15 -14.07 -15.89 17.62
C PRO A 15 -14.36 -17.39 17.54
N GLU A 16 -15.48 -17.81 18.13
CA GLU A 16 -16.00 -19.17 18.02
C GLU A 16 -16.93 -19.27 16.82
N ILE A 17 -16.57 -20.10 15.84
CA ILE A 17 -17.38 -20.32 14.64
C ILE A 17 -18.15 -21.63 14.79
N THR A 18 -19.45 -21.55 15.03
CA THR A 18 -20.31 -22.74 15.15
C THR A 18 -20.55 -23.35 13.78
N LEU A 19 -20.40 -24.67 13.65
CA LEU A 19 -20.64 -25.36 12.38
C LEU A 19 -22.14 -25.53 12.14
N LEU A 20 -22.63 -25.00 11.02
CA LEU A 20 -24.03 -25.11 10.60
C LEU A 20 -24.41 -26.52 10.09
N SER A 21 -23.43 -27.29 9.61
CA SER A 21 -23.62 -28.67 9.16
C SER A 21 -22.44 -29.56 9.53
N LEU A 22 -22.76 -30.82 9.83
CA LEU A 22 -21.78 -31.89 10.07
C LEU A 22 -21.53 -32.76 8.83
N GLU A 23 -22.11 -32.45 7.69
CA GLU A 23 -21.79 -33.13 6.44
C GLU A 23 -20.38 -32.77 5.96
N GLN A 24 -19.74 -33.65 5.18
CA GLN A 24 -18.38 -33.47 4.67
C GLN A 24 -18.39 -32.97 3.22
N TYR A 25 -17.31 -32.30 2.81
CA TYR A 25 -17.03 -32.07 1.38
C TYR A 25 -16.73 -33.43 0.72
N ASP A 26 -17.32 -33.72 -0.43
CA ASP A 26 -17.24 -35.07 -1.02
C ASP A 26 -15.88 -35.39 -1.65
N GLY A 27 -15.03 -34.38 -1.84
CA GLY A 27 -13.67 -34.53 -2.37
C GLY A 27 -13.63 -34.73 -3.89
N GLU A 28 -14.77 -34.57 -4.55
CA GLU A 28 -14.91 -34.63 -6.01
C GLU A 28 -14.78 -33.21 -6.62
N ASP A 29 -15.09 -33.09 -7.91
CA ASP A 29 -14.96 -31.84 -8.68
C ASP A 29 -15.62 -30.64 -7.98
N PHE A 30 -14.89 -29.51 -7.99
CA PHE A 30 -15.27 -28.29 -7.29
C PHE A 30 -16.52 -27.63 -7.87
N TYR A 31 -16.59 -27.49 -9.20
CA TYR A 31 -17.68 -26.76 -9.86
C TYR A 31 -19.02 -27.49 -9.76
N THR A 32 -18.99 -28.81 -9.84
CA THR A 32 -20.21 -29.63 -9.79
C THR A 32 -20.65 -29.98 -8.36
N TYR A 33 -19.92 -29.54 -7.32
CA TYR A 33 -20.27 -29.80 -5.92
C TYR A 33 -21.67 -29.28 -5.52
N PRO A 34 -22.05 -28.02 -5.80
CA PRO A 34 -23.38 -27.52 -5.46
C PRO A 34 -24.49 -28.40 -6.03
N GLU A 35 -24.36 -28.86 -7.28
CA GLU A 35 -25.35 -29.70 -7.94
C GLU A 35 -25.56 -31.04 -7.23
N ARG A 36 -24.45 -31.69 -6.83
CA ARG A 36 -24.48 -32.93 -6.05
C ARG A 36 -25.11 -32.76 -4.66
N GLN A 37 -25.07 -31.55 -4.11
CA GLN A 37 -25.73 -31.19 -2.85
C GLN A 37 -27.21 -30.76 -3.04
N GLY A 38 -27.77 -30.91 -4.24
CA GLY A 38 -29.15 -30.51 -4.55
C GLY A 38 -29.31 -29.06 -5.01
N TRP A 39 -28.20 -28.35 -5.23
CA TRP A 39 -28.14 -26.97 -5.71
C TRP A 39 -27.78 -26.89 -7.19
N GLY A 40 -28.50 -27.65 -8.03
CA GLY A 40 -28.32 -27.67 -9.49
C GLY A 40 -28.62 -26.33 -10.20
N PRO A 41 -28.42 -26.23 -11.52
CA PRO A 41 -28.63 -25.01 -12.28
C PRO A 41 -30.04 -24.42 -12.09
N ARG A 42 -30.12 -23.09 -12.02
CA ARG A 42 -31.37 -22.34 -11.84
C ARG A 42 -31.30 -21.03 -12.62
N THR A 43 -32.47 -20.45 -12.91
CA THR A 43 -32.54 -19.09 -13.44
C THR A 43 -31.96 -18.07 -12.44
N PRO A 44 -31.24 -17.03 -12.88
CA PRO A 44 -30.69 -15.97 -12.02
C PRO A 44 -31.66 -15.39 -11.00
N LYS A 45 -32.94 -15.21 -11.36
CA LYS A 45 -33.99 -14.78 -10.42
C LYS A 45 -34.12 -15.70 -9.20
N LYS A 46 -34.16 -17.01 -9.42
CA LYS A 46 -34.27 -18.02 -8.34
C LYS A 46 -33.00 -18.06 -7.49
N TRP A 47 -31.84 -17.82 -8.09
CA TRP A 47 -30.60 -17.65 -7.33
C TRP A 47 -30.65 -16.39 -6.48
N GLY A 48 -31.07 -15.25 -7.04
CA GLY A 48 -31.29 -14.01 -6.31
C GLY A 48 -32.22 -14.18 -5.10
N GLU A 49 -33.32 -14.93 -5.26
CA GLU A 49 -34.21 -15.28 -4.15
C GLU A 49 -33.50 -16.08 -3.04
N CYS A 50 -32.59 -16.99 -3.41
CA CYS A 50 -31.79 -17.78 -2.46
C CYS A 50 -30.75 -16.94 -1.72
N PHE A 51 -30.18 -15.90 -2.36
CA PHE A 51 -29.23 -14.98 -1.74
C PHE A 51 -29.93 -13.91 -0.89
N ALA A 52 -31.15 -13.50 -1.27
CA ALA A 52 -31.95 -12.55 -0.50
C ALA A 52 -32.51 -13.14 0.80
N ASP A 53 -32.86 -14.43 0.81
CA ASP A 53 -33.32 -15.16 2.01
C ASP A 53 -32.63 -16.54 2.11
N PRO A 54 -31.34 -16.56 2.50
CA PRO A 54 -30.54 -17.78 2.50
C PRO A 54 -30.92 -18.69 3.67
N ASN A 55 -31.43 -19.88 3.36
CA ASN A 55 -31.69 -20.88 4.40
C ASN A 55 -30.40 -21.51 4.94
N HIS A 56 -30.45 -22.06 6.16
CA HIS A 56 -29.28 -22.63 6.83
C HIS A 56 -28.56 -23.74 6.03
N LYS A 57 -29.28 -24.52 5.20
CA LYS A 57 -28.67 -25.57 4.36
C LYS A 57 -27.87 -24.98 3.22
N PHE A 58 -28.36 -23.89 2.63
CA PHE A 58 -27.67 -23.15 1.58
C PHE A 58 -26.38 -22.54 2.12
N ILE A 59 -26.45 -21.82 3.25
CA ILE A 59 -25.27 -21.23 3.89
C ILE A 59 -24.24 -22.31 4.25
N ALA A 60 -24.66 -23.39 4.92
CA ALA A 60 -23.77 -24.49 5.29
C ALA A 60 -23.14 -25.23 4.08
N MET A 61 -23.80 -25.19 2.92
CA MET A 61 -23.26 -25.71 1.67
C MET A 61 -22.21 -24.75 1.11
N VAL A 62 -22.49 -23.44 1.02
CA VAL A 62 -21.55 -22.42 0.51
C VAL A 62 -20.30 -22.33 1.38
N GLU A 63 -20.45 -22.30 2.72
CA GLU A 63 -19.33 -22.31 3.66
C GLU A 63 -18.41 -23.53 3.43
N ARG A 64 -19.01 -24.71 3.28
CA ARG A 64 -18.26 -25.95 3.08
C ARG A 64 -17.63 -26.05 1.69
N TRP A 65 -18.33 -25.61 0.66
CA TRP A 65 -17.87 -25.61 -0.71
C TRP A 65 -16.61 -24.77 -0.87
N LEU A 66 -16.63 -23.52 -0.43
CA LEU A 66 -15.52 -22.58 -0.66
C LEU A 66 -14.33 -22.88 0.26
N LEU A 67 -14.58 -23.15 1.55
CA LEU A 67 -13.50 -23.42 2.51
C LEU A 67 -12.90 -24.81 2.34
N PHE A 68 -13.73 -25.86 2.44
CA PHE A 68 -13.23 -27.23 2.37
C PHE A 68 -12.96 -27.66 0.92
N GLY A 69 -13.67 -27.14 -0.09
CA GLY A 69 -13.30 -27.36 -1.49
C GLY A 69 -11.89 -26.88 -1.77
N TYR A 70 -11.52 -25.68 -1.31
CA TYR A 70 -10.13 -25.20 -1.43
C TYR A 70 -9.14 -26.09 -0.67
N LEU A 71 -9.41 -26.41 0.60
CA LEU A 71 -8.51 -27.28 1.39
C LEU A 71 -8.31 -28.66 0.74
N PHE A 72 -9.37 -29.26 0.18
CA PHE A 72 -9.28 -30.54 -0.52
C PHE A 72 -8.49 -30.43 -1.82
N THR A 73 -8.74 -29.39 -2.62
CA THR A 73 -7.99 -29.12 -3.86
C THR A 73 -6.52 -28.84 -3.55
N PHE A 74 -6.25 -28.11 -2.45
CA PHE A 74 -4.91 -27.71 -2.04
C PHE A 74 -4.13 -28.86 -1.41
N PHE A 75 -4.68 -29.61 -0.45
CA PHE A 75 -3.94 -30.66 0.26
C PHE A 75 -4.12 -32.09 -0.29
N GLY A 76 -5.22 -32.32 -1.01
CA GLY A 76 -5.66 -33.63 -1.47
C GLY A 76 -6.60 -34.32 -0.48
N LYS A 77 -7.53 -35.13 -1.02
CA LYS A 77 -8.60 -35.80 -0.27
C LYS A 77 -8.15 -36.73 0.86
N ASP A 78 -6.94 -37.29 0.78
CA ASP A 78 -6.44 -38.25 1.78
C ASP A 78 -5.98 -37.57 3.08
N LYS A 79 -5.64 -36.28 3.01
CA LYS A 79 -5.07 -35.51 4.13
C LYS A 79 -6.10 -34.72 4.92
N VAL A 80 -7.16 -34.24 4.26
CA VAL A 80 -8.19 -33.40 4.87
C VAL A 80 -9.33 -34.29 5.37
N LYS A 81 -9.33 -34.60 6.67
CA LYS A 81 -10.43 -35.33 7.32
C LYS A 81 -11.25 -34.39 8.19
N LYS A 82 -12.58 -34.43 8.08
CA LYS A 82 -13.48 -33.53 8.80
C LYS A 82 -13.28 -33.55 10.33
N THR A 83 -13.00 -34.72 10.92
CA THR A 83 -12.75 -34.86 12.37
C THR A 83 -11.58 -34.02 12.87
N ASN A 84 -10.68 -33.62 11.98
CA ASN A 84 -9.50 -32.83 12.31
C ASN A 84 -9.82 -31.33 12.49
N PHE A 85 -11.03 -30.90 12.10
CA PHE A 85 -11.43 -29.49 12.07
C PHE A 85 -12.66 -29.20 12.94
N VAL A 86 -13.04 -30.12 13.84
CA VAL A 86 -14.21 -29.95 14.72
C VAL A 86 -13.81 -30.14 16.18
N ASP A 87 -13.95 -29.08 16.97
CA ASP A 87 -13.94 -29.13 18.43
C ASP A 87 -15.39 -29.17 18.95
N TRP A 88 -15.65 -29.91 20.03
CA TRP A 88 -16.96 -29.93 20.68
C TRP A 88 -16.90 -29.12 21.98
N LYS A 89 -17.82 -28.16 22.14
CA LYS A 89 -17.86 -27.24 23.29
C LYS A 89 -19.25 -27.18 23.92
N GLY A 90 -19.34 -26.63 25.14
CA GLY A 90 -20.60 -26.39 25.85
C GLY A 90 -21.22 -27.62 26.52
N ASN A 91 -22.37 -27.39 27.17
CA ASN A 91 -23.23 -28.42 27.75
C ASN A 91 -24.71 -28.03 27.57
N PRO A 92 -25.47 -28.64 26.64
CA PRO A 92 -25.10 -29.79 25.79
C PRO A 92 -24.02 -29.45 24.73
N PRO A 93 -23.26 -30.45 24.23
CA PRO A 93 -22.14 -30.20 23.32
C PRO A 93 -22.60 -29.73 21.93
N TYR A 94 -21.94 -28.70 21.40
CA TYR A 94 -22.13 -28.18 20.04
C TYR A 94 -20.79 -28.14 19.26
N PRO A 95 -20.82 -28.30 17.92
CA PRO A 95 -19.62 -28.35 17.10
C PRO A 95 -19.09 -26.97 16.72
N VAL A 96 -17.80 -26.74 16.92
CA VAL A 96 -17.08 -25.49 16.62
C VAL A 96 -15.93 -25.80 15.67
N LEU A 97 -15.77 -24.94 14.65
CA LEU A 97 -14.68 -25.06 13.68
C LEU A 97 -13.33 -24.72 14.33
N THR A 98 -12.36 -25.63 14.18
CA THR A 98 -10.96 -25.43 14.57
C THR A 98 -10.06 -25.60 13.36
N MET A 99 -8.94 -24.86 13.33
CA MET A 99 -7.91 -24.95 12.29
C MET A 99 -6.54 -25.34 12.85
N ARG A 100 -6.48 -25.92 14.06
CA ARG A 100 -5.22 -26.33 14.71
C ARG A 100 -4.41 -27.37 13.94
N GLU A 101 -5.04 -28.12 13.04
CA GLU A 101 -4.37 -29.10 12.19
C GLU A 101 -3.71 -28.47 10.95
N LEU A 102 -4.00 -27.20 10.66
CA LEU A 102 -3.47 -26.48 9.49
C LEU A 102 -1.93 -26.39 9.48
N PRO A 103 -1.22 -26.06 10.59
CA PRO A 103 0.25 -26.06 10.60
C PRO A 103 0.85 -27.40 10.17
N ARG A 104 0.28 -28.51 10.68
CA ARG A 104 0.73 -29.87 10.33
C ARG A 104 0.50 -30.17 8.84
N LEU A 105 -0.63 -29.73 8.28
CA LEU A 105 -0.93 -29.95 6.87
C LEU A 105 0.05 -29.20 5.96
N PHE A 106 0.36 -27.95 6.26
CA PHE A 106 1.36 -27.17 5.52
C PHE A 106 2.78 -27.74 5.66
N LEU A 107 3.17 -28.24 6.83
CA LEU A 107 4.49 -28.88 7.04
C LEU A 107 4.68 -30.18 6.24
N THR A 108 3.60 -30.87 5.88
CA THR A 108 3.68 -32.18 5.20
C THR A 108 3.33 -32.12 3.71
N LYS A 109 3.07 -30.93 3.16
CA LYS A 109 2.58 -30.77 1.79
C LYS A 109 3.65 -31.12 0.75
N ASP A 110 3.31 -31.92 -0.26
CA ASP A 110 4.24 -32.19 -1.35
C ASP A 110 4.28 -31.01 -2.33
N PRO A 111 5.45 -30.37 -2.55
CA PRO A 111 5.59 -29.25 -3.48
C PRO A 111 5.14 -29.55 -4.90
N VAL A 112 5.48 -30.74 -5.40
CA VAL A 112 5.30 -31.13 -6.81
C VAL A 112 3.83 -31.33 -7.14
N LYS A 113 3.05 -31.86 -6.18
CA LYS A 113 1.59 -32.00 -6.31
C LYS A 113 0.82 -30.69 -6.15
N SER A 114 1.45 -29.61 -5.69
CA SER A 114 0.78 -28.31 -5.52
C SER A 114 0.64 -27.56 -6.85
N GLY A 115 1.62 -27.71 -7.75
CA GLY A 115 1.64 -26.99 -9.03
C GLY A 115 0.58 -27.44 -10.03
N SER A 116 0.14 -28.70 -9.99
CA SER A 116 -0.81 -29.26 -10.97
C SER A 116 -2.23 -28.68 -10.87
N ASN A 117 -2.61 -28.15 -9.70
CA ASN A 117 -3.96 -27.64 -9.44
C ASN A 117 -4.01 -26.11 -9.34
N PHE A 118 -2.91 -25.40 -9.66
CA PHE A 118 -2.82 -23.96 -9.43
C PHE A 118 -3.90 -23.15 -10.17
N GLY A 119 -4.22 -23.52 -11.42
CA GLY A 119 -5.29 -22.87 -12.19
C GLY A 119 -6.63 -22.94 -11.45
N LEU A 120 -7.04 -24.14 -11.03
CA LEU A 120 -8.28 -24.33 -10.26
C LEU A 120 -8.24 -23.59 -8.92
N LEU A 121 -7.11 -23.61 -8.19
CA LEU A 121 -6.98 -22.86 -6.93
C LEU A 121 -7.17 -21.36 -7.14
N LEU A 122 -6.61 -20.80 -8.23
CA LEU A 122 -6.79 -19.40 -8.58
C LEU A 122 -8.25 -19.10 -8.92
N GLU A 123 -8.93 -19.98 -9.66
CA GLU A 123 -10.35 -19.81 -9.96
C GLU A 123 -11.23 -19.84 -8.71
N ILE A 124 -10.93 -20.72 -7.73
CA ILE A 124 -11.62 -20.75 -6.44
C ILE A 124 -11.42 -19.43 -5.67
N VAL A 125 -10.20 -18.88 -5.71
CA VAL A 125 -9.89 -17.57 -5.12
C VAL A 125 -10.73 -16.48 -5.80
N LEU A 126 -10.76 -16.46 -7.14
CA LEU A 126 -11.54 -15.48 -7.92
C LEU A 126 -13.05 -15.58 -7.66
N LEU A 127 -13.58 -16.79 -7.52
CA LEU A 127 -14.98 -17.00 -7.16
C LEU A 127 -15.29 -16.41 -5.77
N ASN A 128 -14.39 -16.62 -4.82
CA ASN A 128 -14.50 -16.00 -3.50
C ASN A 128 -14.36 -14.47 -3.59
N GLU A 129 -13.51 -13.95 -4.49
CA GLU A 129 -13.37 -12.52 -4.82
C GLU A 129 -14.64 -11.85 -5.34
N ARG A 130 -15.54 -12.59 -6.00
CA ARG A 130 -16.77 -12.01 -6.55
C ARG A 130 -17.80 -11.58 -5.50
N PHE A 131 -17.84 -12.21 -4.33
CA PHE A 131 -18.69 -11.79 -3.21
C PHE A 131 -18.36 -10.40 -2.63
N ILE A 132 -17.31 -9.78 -3.14
CA ILE A 132 -16.60 -8.64 -2.53
C ILE A 132 -16.83 -7.40 -3.37
N ARG A 133 -16.80 -7.59 -4.69
CA ARG A 133 -17.05 -6.57 -5.69
C ARG A 133 -18.56 -6.46 -5.94
N THR A 134 -19.34 -6.28 -4.88
CA THR A 134 -20.82 -6.15 -4.94
C THR A 134 -21.31 -4.85 -5.60
N ASN A 135 -20.43 -4.16 -6.33
CA ASN A 135 -20.78 -3.05 -7.22
C ASN A 135 -20.34 -3.34 -8.67
N GLU A 136 -19.79 -4.53 -8.93
CA GLU A 136 -19.28 -4.98 -10.22
C GLU A 136 -20.01 -6.27 -10.62
N GLY A 137 -21.15 -6.11 -11.28
CA GLY A 137 -21.96 -7.24 -11.75
C GLY A 137 -23.26 -6.75 -12.38
N ILE A 138 -23.91 -7.63 -13.12
CA ILE A 138 -25.22 -7.33 -13.72
C ILE A 138 -26.27 -7.31 -12.60
N LEU A 139 -27.19 -6.33 -12.64
CA LEU A 139 -28.33 -6.31 -11.73
C LEU A 139 -29.23 -7.52 -12.05
N ILE A 140 -29.70 -8.22 -11.02
CA ILE A 140 -30.50 -9.45 -11.17
C ILE A 140 -31.80 -9.21 -11.99
N GLU A 141 -32.26 -7.96 -12.08
CA GLU A 141 -33.43 -7.55 -12.85
C GLU A 141 -33.21 -7.53 -14.38
N GLU A 142 -31.96 -7.59 -14.85
CA GLU A 142 -31.59 -7.63 -16.27
C GLU A 142 -31.47 -9.09 -16.78
N GLY A 143 -32.56 -9.61 -17.36
CA GLY A 143 -32.49 -10.26 -18.69
C GLY A 143 -32.08 -11.73 -18.87
N ALA A 144 -31.73 -12.53 -17.85
CA ALA A 144 -31.33 -13.93 -18.09
C ALA A 144 -32.41 -14.97 -17.71
N ASN A 145 -33.00 -15.63 -18.71
CA ASN A 145 -33.97 -16.72 -18.55
C ASN A 145 -33.33 -18.13 -18.61
N SER A 146 -32.05 -18.24 -18.96
CA SER A 146 -31.32 -19.52 -18.99
C SER A 146 -31.00 -19.99 -17.58
N GLU A 147 -31.05 -21.30 -17.36
CA GLU A 147 -30.55 -21.90 -16.13
C GLU A 147 -29.01 -21.89 -16.14
N ILE A 148 -28.42 -21.37 -15.09
CA ILE A 148 -26.97 -21.29 -14.90
C ILE A 148 -26.57 -21.93 -13.57
N SER A 149 -25.34 -22.41 -13.49
CA SER A 149 -24.78 -22.97 -12.26
C SER A 149 -24.53 -21.87 -11.21
N LEU A 150 -24.29 -22.27 -9.96
CA LEU A 150 -24.10 -21.32 -8.86
C LEU A 150 -22.80 -20.51 -9.01
N ASP A 151 -21.72 -21.14 -9.44
CA ASP A 151 -20.44 -20.47 -9.71
C ASP A 151 -20.60 -19.41 -10.81
N GLN A 152 -21.25 -19.76 -11.93
CA GLN A 152 -21.57 -18.82 -13.01
C GLN A 152 -22.40 -17.64 -12.50
N PHE A 153 -23.42 -17.91 -11.70
CA PHE A 153 -24.25 -16.86 -11.12
C PHE A 153 -23.44 -15.90 -10.23
N ILE A 154 -22.59 -16.41 -9.34
CA ILE A 154 -21.71 -15.58 -8.50
C ILE A 154 -20.70 -14.80 -9.36
N MET A 155 -20.23 -15.40 -10.47
CA MET A 155 -19.29 -14.75 -11.38
C MET A 155 -19.91 -13.68 -12.26
N GLU A 156 -21.22 -13.68 -12.50
CA GLU A 156 -21.89 -12.75 -13.43
C GLU A 156 -22.68 -11.63 -12.71
N PHE A 157 -23.31 -11.97 -11.57
CA PHE A 157 -24.29 -11.11 -10.92
C PHE A 157 -23.77 -10.48 -9.64
N ASN A 158 -24.34 -9.32 -9.34
CA ASN A 158 -24.05 -8.64 -8.10
C ASN A 158 -24.77 -9.31 -6.91
N VAL A 159 -24.02 -9.95 -6.01
CA VAL A 159 -24.55 -10.65 -4.83
C VAL A 159 -23.69 -10.49 -3.59
N GLU A 160 -24.34 -10.39 -2.42
CA GLU A 160 -23.65 -10.34 -1.12
C GLU A 160 -23.20 -11.72 -0.64
N ASP A 161 -22.11 -11.75 0.14
CA ASP A 161 -21.64 -12.98 0.79
C ASP A 161 -22.63 -13.46 1.87
N VAL A 162 -23.22 -14.64 1.68
CA VAL A 162 -24.17 -15.24 2.63
C VAL A 162 -23.50 -15.90 3.84
N ARG A 163 -22.18 -16.05 3.82
CA ARG A 163 -21.42 -16.68 4.90
C ARG A 163 -21.22 -15.72 6.07
N SER A 164 -20.96 -16.27 7.26
CA SER A 164 -20.51 -15.42 8.36
C SER A 164 -19.19 -14.73 8.03
N SER A 165 -19.06 -13.48 8.43
CA SER A 165 -17.86 -12.68 8.17
C SER A 165 -16.56 -13.34 8.70
N TYR A 166 -16.65 -14.08 9.81
CA TYR A 166 -15.53 -14.84 10.35
C TYR A 166 -15.11 -16.03 9.47
N ILE A 167 -16.05 -16.70 8.78
CA ILE A 167 -15.74 -17.74 7.80
C ILE A 167 -15.09 -17.14 6.57
N SER A 168 -15.62 -16.01 6.06
CA SER A 168 -15.02 -15.31 4.93
C SER A 168 -13.60 -14.83 5.25
N LEU A 169 -13.38 -14.30 6.46
CA LEU A 169 -12.06 -13.93 6.96
C LEU A 169 -11.11 -15.12 7.04
N LEU A 170 -11.57 -16.24 7.60
CA LEU A 170 -10.77 -17.45 7.71
C LEU A 170 -10.38 -18.01 6.34
N THR A 171 -11.34 -18.03 5.41
CA THR A 171 -11.13 -18.50 4.03
C THR A 171 -10.08 -17.63 3.33
N SER A 172 -10.16 -16.31 3.50
CA SER A 172 -9.20 -15.35 2.95
C SER A 172 -7.77 -15.61 3.44
N ILE A 173 -7.59 -15.81 4.75
CA ILE A 173 -6.27 -16.11 5.33
C ILE A 173 -5.71 -17.42 4.78
N ILE A 174 -6.54 -18.45 4.64
CA ILE A 174 -6.11 -19.76 4.10
C ILE A 174 -5.70 -19.63 2.62
N PHE A 175 -6.40 -18.80 1.85
CA PHE A 175 -6.09 -18.55 0.45
C PHE A 175 -4.74 -17.81 0.32
N GLU A 176 -4.54 -16.76 1.11
CA GLU A 176 -3.26 -16.05 1.21
C GLU A 176 -2.11 -17.00 1.57
N MET A 177 -2.29 -17.87 2.58
CA MET A 177 -1.29 -18.86 2.97
C MET A 177 -0.97 -19.87 1.85
N GLY A 178 -2.00 -20.32 1.12
CA GLY A 178 -1.81 -21.24 0.00
C GLY A 178 -1.09 -20.59 -1.18
N ASN A 179 -1.40 -19.33 -1.46
CA ASN A 179 -0.71 -18.53 -2.48
C ASN A 179 0.76 -18.29 -2.10
N GLU A 180 1.03 -17.90 -0.85
CA GLU A 180 2.40 -17.74 -0.34
C GLU A 180 3.18 -19.05 -0.41
N THR A 181 2.53 -20.18 -0.09
CA THR A 181 3.14 -21.52 -0.26
C THR A 181 3.51 -21.78 -1.72
N TYR A 182 2.57 -21.60 -2.65
CA TYR A 182 2.82 -21.79 -4.08
C TYR A 182 3.97 -20.90 -4.57
N TYR A 183 3.96 -19.63 -4.14
CA TYR A 183 4.97 -18.66 -4.50
C TYR A 183 6.38 -19.12 -4.09
N GLN A 184 6.54 -19.56 -2.84
CA GLN A 184 7.81 -20.09 -2.33
C GLN A 184 8.28 -21.32 -3.10
N LEU A 185 7.35 -22.17 -3.55
CA LEU A 185 7.65 -23.40 -4.28
C LEU A 185 8.07 -23.15 -5.73
N VAL A 186 7.38 -22.26 -6.45
CA VAL A 186 7.63 -22.02 -7.88
C VAL A 186 8.84 -21.13 -8.09
N HIS A 187 8.99 -20.07 -7.29
CA HIS A 187 9.98 -19.05 -7.58
C HIS A 187 11.31 -19.25 -6.84
N GLN A 188 11.37 -20.14 -5.84
CA GLN A 188 12.54 -20.36 -4.96
C GLN A 188 13.11 -19.06 -4.32
N ARG A 189 12.42 -17.92 -4.49
CA ARG A 189 12.83 -16.56 -4.15
C ARG A 189 11.59 -15.70 -3.99
N PRO A 190 11.34 -15.09 -2.83
CA PRO A 190 10.19 -14.21 -2.66
C PRO A 190 10.36 -12.90 -3.46
N SER A 191 9.36 -12.48 -4.24
CA SER A 191 9.35 -11.15 -4.89
C SER A 191 8.62 -10.13 -4.03
N LEU A 192 9.21 -8.94 -3.85
CA LEU A 192 8.59 -7.77 -3.22
C LEU A 192 7.49 -7.21 -4.13
N SER A 193 7.59 -7.45 -5.45
CA SER A 193 6.67 -6.88 -6.45
C SER A 193 5.26 -7.45 -6.38
N ARG A 194 5.06 -8.71 -5.96
CA ARG A 194 3.72 -9.30 -5.76
C ARG A 194 3.28 -9.48 -4.32
N GLN A 195 4.13 -9.13 -3.34
CA GLN A 195 3.75 -9.10 -1.92
C GLN A 195 2.62 -8.09 -1.62
N PHE A 196 2.39 -7.15 -2.55
CA PHE A 196 1.30 -6.17 -2.51
C PHE A 196 0.00 -6.62 -3.16
N ILE A 197 -0.03 -7.77 -3.83
CA ILE A 197 -1.31 -8.44 -4.12
C ILE A 197 -1.70 -9.17 -2.84
N ALA A 198 -1.97 -8.41 -1.78
CA ALA A 198 -3.03 -8.82 -0.89
C ALA A 198 -4.22 -9.04 -1.83
N PHE A 199 -4.62 -10.30 -2.02
CA PHE A 199 -5.99 -10.54 -2.44
C PHE A 199 -6.79 -9.85 -1.33
N ASN A 200 -7.20 -8.61 -1.58
CA ASN A 200 -7.91 -7.76 -0.64
C ASN A 200 -9.34 -8.31 -0.60
N ILE A 201 -9.44 -9.55 -0.12
CA ILE A 201 -10.62 -10.40 -0.14
C ILE A 201 -11.57 -9.86 0.94
N ALA A 202 -12.79 -9.47 0.55
CA ALA A 202 -14.12 -9.51 1.21
C ALA A 202 -14.23 -8.74 2.50
N THR A 203 -13.32 -9.08 3.38
CA THR A 203 -13.12 -8.60 4.71
C THR A 203 -12.62 -7.17 4.74
N THR A 204 -12.22 -6.57 3.62
CA THR A 204 -11.83 -5.16 3.57
C THR A 204 -12.96 -4.24 4.01
N ASN A 205 -14.17 -4.35 3.48
CA ASN A 205 -15.28 -3.47 3.88
C ASN A 205 -15.73 -3.72 5.34
N MET A 206 -15.82 -4.99 5.76
CA MET A 206 -16.23 -5.34 7.12
C MET A 206 -15.16 -4.99 8.15
N LEU A 207 -13.91 -5.44 7.96
CA LEU A 207 -12.80 -5.08 8.84
C LEU A 207 -12.58 -3.58 8.84
N TYR A 208 -12.67 -2.89 7.71
CA TYR A 208 -12.58 -1.44 7.67
C TYR A 208 -13.63 -0.81 8.59
N THR A 209 -14.88 -1.27 8.52
CA THR A 209 -15.94 -0.82 9.44
C THR A 209 -15.60 -1.09 10.90
N GLU A 210 -15.13 -2.30 11.23
CA GLU A 210 -14.71 -2.66 12.60
C GLU A 210 -13.51 -1.82 13.09
N PHE A 211 -12.53 -1.55 12.23
CA PHE A 211 -11.41 -0.67 12.52
C PHE A 211 -11.91 0.75 12.83
N ARG A 212 -12.84 1.26 12.02
CA ARG A 212 -13.45 2.58 12.24
C ARG A 212 -14.20 2.62 13.58
N LEU A 213 -14.98 1.60 13.92
CA LEU A 213 -15.65 1.48 15.22
C LEU A 213 -14.66 1.41 16.40
N ASN A 214 -13.47 0.86 16.18
CA ASN A 214 -12.37 0.81 17.16
C ASN A 214 -11.53 2.10 17.22
N GLY A 215 -11.97 3.18 16.59
CA GLY A 215 -11.33 4.51 16.64
C GLY A 215 -10.11 4.66 15.74
N TRP A 216 -9.91 3.76 14.76
CA TRP A 216 -8.84 3.92 13.77
C TRP A 216 -9.18 5.02 12.76
N CYS A 217 -8.19 5.84 12.43
CA CYS A 217 -8.35 6.94 11.48
C CYS A 217 -8.51 6.40 10.04
N PRO A 218 -9.44 6.93 9.22
CA PRO A 218 -9.58 6.51 7.82
C PRO A 218 -8.31 6.71 6.99
N ALA A 219 -7.56 7.79 7.26
CA ALA A 219 -6.25 7.99 6.65
C ALA A 219 -5.29 6.86 7.00
N ASP A 220 -5.39 6.34 8.23
CA ASP A 220 -4.53 5.25 8.67
C ASP A 220 -4.81 3.95 7.92
N LEU A 221 -6.10 3.65 7.76
CA LEU A 221 -6.57 2.42 7.16
C LEU A 221 -6.19 2.30 5.69
N VAL A 222 -6.29 3.35 4.87
CA VAL A 222 -5.91 3.25 3.44
C VAL A 222 -4.52 2.65 3.26
N THR A 223 -3.55 3.19 4.00
CA THR A 223 -2.16 2.73 3.96
C THR A 223 -2.00 1.32 4.52
N ILE A 224 -2.67 0.99 5.62
CA ILE A 224 -2.59 -0.34 6.22
C ILE A 224 -3.13 -1.39 5.23
N PHE A 225 -4.29 -1.12 4.64
CA PHE A 225 -4.96 -2.00 3.68
C PHE A 225 -4.23 -2.14 2.34
N GLN A 226 -3.31 -1.23 2.02
CA GLN A 226 -2.43 -1.34 0.86
C GLN A 226 -1.14 -2.14 1.14
N ARG A 227 -0.70 -2.24 2.40
CA ARG A 227 0.62 -2.80 2.77
C ARG A 227 0.57 -4.18 3.41
N PHE A 228 -0.53 -4.49 4.08
CA PHE A 228 -0.65 -5.67 4.91
C PHE A 228 -1.74 -6.61 4.37
N ASN A 229 -1.68 -7.86 4.76
CA ASN A 229 -2.63 -8.89 4.36
C ASN A 229 -3.71 -9.12 5.44
N THR A 230 -4.63 -10.03 5.16
CA THR A 230 -5.77 -10.33 6.04
C THR A 230 -5.34 -10.77 7.44
N SER A 231 -4.26 -11.55 7.54
CA SER A 231 -3.72 -12.01 8.84
C SER A 231 -3.23 -10.84 9.70
N CYS A 232 -2.52 -9.89 9.10
CA CYS A 232 -2.10 -8.66 9.75
C CYS A 232 -3.29 -7.79 10.16
N PHE A 233 -4.32 -7.66 9.33
CA PHE A 233 -5.53 -6.91 9.69
C PHE A 233 -6.22 -7.50 10.92
N TYR A 234 -6.41 -8.82 10.94
CA TYR A 234 -6.98 -9.50 12.11
C TYR A 234 -6.13 -9.26 13.36
N PHE A 235 -4.80 -9.31 13.25
CA PHE A 235 -3.90 -9.04 14.37
C PHE A 235 -4.02 -7.60 14.88
N LEU A 236 -3.97 -6.61 13.97
CA LEU A 236 -4.05 -5.18 14.28
C LEU A 236 -5.41 -4.79 14.87
N LEU A 237 -6.51 -5.38 14.40
CA LEU A 237 -7.85 -5.14 14.94
C LEU A 237 -7.97 -5.57 16.41
N ASN A 238 -7.13 -6.52 16.84
CA ASN A 238 -7.06 -6.99 18.23
C ASN A 238 -6.07 -6.16 19.09
N MET A 239 -5.47 -5.10 18.54
CA MET A 239 -4.60 -4.16 19.25
C MET A 239 -5.32 -2.83 19.51
N THR A 240 -4.82 -2.07 20.49
CA THR A 240 -5.26 -0.68 20.70
C THR A 240 -4.84 0.19 19.51
N ASN A 241 -5.70 1.13 19.10
CA ASN A 241 -5.38 2.02 17.97
C ASN A 241 -4.20 2.98 18.30
N PRO A 242 -3.55 3.59 17.27
CA PRO A 242 -2.37 4.43 17.47
C PRO A 242 -2.58 5.75 18.20
N GLN A 243 -3.80 6.27 18.25
CA GLN A 243 -4.10 7.58 18.85
C GLN A 243 -5.44 7.51 19.60
N PRO A 244 -5.49 6.77 20.73
CA PRO A 244 -6.76 6.53 21.42
C PRO A 244 -7.37 7.81 22.00
N ALA A 245 -6.57 8.86 22.20
CA ALA A 245 -7.01 10.17 22.67
C ALA A 245 -7.64 11.05 21.57
N ALA A 246 -7.45 10.72 20.29
CA ALA A 246 -8.01 11.49 19.17
C ALA A 246 -9.40 10.95 18.80
N ASP A 247 -10.39 11.84 18.70
CA ASP A 247 -11.73 11.46 18.26
C ASP A 247 -11.76 11.26 16.73
N HIS A 248 -11.72 9.99 16.31
CA HIS A 248 -11.81 9.57 14.91
C HIS A 248 -13.18 9.00 14.54
N LEU A 249 -14.17 9.05 15.44
CA LEU A 249 -15.50 8.45 15.27
C LEU A 249 -16.52 9.39 14.60
N ASP A 250 -16.23 10.69 14.51
CA ASP A 250 -17.16 11.75 14.07
C ASP A 250 -17.92 11.47 12.76
N ILE A 251 -17.36 10.73 11.79
CA ILE A 251 -18.04 10.42 10.52
C ILE A 251 -19.22 9.46 10.70
N LEU A 252 -19.13 8.51 11.63
CA LEU A 252 -20.19 7.50 11.83
C LEU A 252 -21.47 8.12 12.44
N ALA A 253 -21.36 9.28 13.09
CA ALA A 253 -22.49 9.99 13.68
C ALA A 253 -23.35 10.77 12.65
N VAL A 254 -22.77 11.16 11.50
CA VAL A 254 -23.44 11.97 10.46
C VAL A 254 -24.27 11.11 9.50
N GLU A 255 -23.87 9.86 9.26
CA GLU A 255 -24.63 8.92 8.41
C GLU A 255 -25.87 8.35 9.10
N ALA A 256 -25.83 8.23 10.44
CA ALA A 256 -26.98 7.78 11.23
C ALA A 256 -28.15 8.80 11.28
N THR A 257 -27.86 10.08 11.06
CA THR A 257 -28.87 11.16 11.06
C THR A 257 -29.40 11.50 9.67
N SER A 258 -28.66 11.21 8.60
CA SER A 258 -29.09 11.49 7.21
C SER A 258 -29.98 10.41 6.60
N THR A 259 -29.98 9.19 7.13
CA THR A 259 -30.82 8.07 6.64
C THR A 259 -32.23 8.02 7.24
N GLN A 260 -32.57 8.85 8.24
CA GLN A 260 -33.91 8.85 8.85
C GLN A 260 -34.95 9.78 8.18
N THR A 261 -34.62 10.48 7.08
CA THR A 261 -35.60 11.34 6.38
C THR A 261 -36.19 10.74 5.10
N ALA A 262 -35.83 9.52 4.74
CA ALA A 262 -36.44 8.83 3.60
C ALA A 262 -36.79 7.39 3.96
N GLN A 263 -37.91 7.21 4.69
CA GLN A 263 -38.95 6.19 4.45
C GLN A 263 -39.85 6.06 5.69
N THR A 264 -41.10 6.51 5.51
CA THR A 264 -42.23 6.18 6.37
C THR A 264 -42.50 4.66 6.37
N THR A 265 -42.59 4.09 7.56
CA THR A 265 -42.87 2.69 7.98
C THR A 265 -44.34 2.26 7.72
N PRO A 266 -44.84 1.03 8.09
CA PRO A 266 -44.22 -0.10 8.84
C PRO A 266 -44.54 -1.54 8.34
N SER A 267 -43.68 -2.53 8.69
CA SER A 267 -44.04 -3.64 9.61
C SER A 267 -42.97 -4.75 9.71
N ALA A 268 -42.31 -4.86 10.88
CA ALA A 268 -41.78 -6.12 11.40
C ALA A 268 -41.84 -6.09 12.94
N PRO A 269 -42.24 -7.18 13.63
CA PRO A 269 -42.36 -7.20 15.09
C PRO A 269 -41.13 -7.79 15.80
N ASN A 270 -40.85 -7.22 16.97
CA ASN A 270 -40.25 -7.82 18.17
C ASN A 270 -38.75 -8.19 18.15
N GLY A 271 -37.90 -7.18 18.36
CA GLY A 271 -36.57 -7.27 18.98
C GLY A 271 -36.54 -6.62 20.38
N SER A 272 -35.70 -7.13 21.27
CA SER A 272 -35.81 -7.02 22.74
C SER A 272 -35.49 -5.64 23.36
N ALA A 273 -36.09 -5.38 24.53
CA ALA A 273 -36.16 -4.10 25.24
C ALA A 273 -34.85 -3.58 25.88
N ARG A 274 -33.67 -3.86 25.31
CA ARG A 274 -32.37 -3.40 25.84
C ARG A 274 -31.66 -2.35 24.97
N GLU A 275 -32.09 -2.16 23.72
CA GLU A 275 -31.55 -1.14 22.80
C GLU A 275 -32.20 0.25 22.94
N ARG A 276 -33.21 0.39 23.81
CA ARG A 276 -34.07 1.59 23.85
C ARG A 276 -33.75 2.62 24.93
N GLN A 277 -32.66 2.46 25.70
CA GLN A 277 -32.43 3.29 26.89
C GLN A 277 -31.13 4.13 26.90
N VAL A 278 -30.42 4.25 25.78
CA VAL A 278 -29.19 5.07 25.69
C VAL A 278 -29.36 6.29 24.75
N LEU A 279 -30.52 6.50 24.11
CA LEU A 279 -30.69 7.52 23.06
C LEU A 279 -31.70 8.66 23.35
N GLU A 280 -32.13 8.89 24.60
CA GLU A 280 -33.16 9.91 24.90
C GLU A 280 -32.78 11.01 25.91
N GLN A 281 -31.48 11.25 26.16
CA GLN A 281 -31.07 12.35 27.04
C GLN A 281 -29.92 13.19 26.45
N ASP A 282 -30.13 13.81 25.28
CA ASP A 282 -29.34 15.00 24.89
C ASP A 282 -29.98 15.77 23.70
N GLN A 283 -31.28 16.10 23.79
CA GLN A 283 -31.95 16.96 22.81
C GLN A 283 -31.85 18.46 23.10
N ASN A 284 -30.81 18.92 23.81
CA ASN A 284 -30.59 20.35 24.02
C ASN A 284 -29.09 20.65 24.08
N HIS A 285 -28.45 20.95 22.94
CA HIS A 285 -27.53 22.10 22.75
C HIS A 285 -26.84 22.11 21.36
N HIS A 286 -27.01 23.23 20.66
CA HIS A 286 -26.08 23.93 19.76
C HIS A 286 -25.61 23.36 18.39
N SER A 287 -25.79 24.25 17.39
CA SER A 287 -25.01 24.48 16.15
C SER A 287 -24.36 23.31 15.41
N ARG A 288 -24.68 23.19 14.11
CA ARG A 288 -23.88 22.46 13.12
C ARG A 288 -22.40 22.78 13.31
N ASP A 289 -21.63 21.79 13.74
CA ASP A 289 -20.18 21.88 13.89
C ASP A 289 -19.53 21.89 12.51
N ASP A 290 -18.96 23.02 12.11
CA ASP A 290 -18.02 23.14 10.97
C ASP A 290 -16.65 22.53 11.33
N ARG A 291 -16.60 21.45 12.13
CA ARG A 291 -15.35 20.79 12.52
C ARG A 291 -14.83 19.92 11.37
N PRO A 292 -13.55 20.07 10.95
CA PRO A 292 -12.99 19.30 9.83
C PRO A 292 -12.86 17.81 10.17
N LEU A 293 -13.41 16.95 9.31
CA LEU A 293 -13.41 15.49 9.45
C LEU A 293 -12.15 14.86 8.83
N CYS A 294 -11.69 13.72 9.39
CA CYS A 294 -10.61 12.95 8.77
C CYS A 294 -11.07 12.29 7.46
N THR A 295 -10.27 12.37 6.41
CA THR A 295 -10.54 11.69 5.13
C THR A 295 -9.56 10.51 4.93
N PRO A 296 -9.80 9.62 3.94
CA PRO A 296 -8.82 8.59 3.56
C PRO A 296 -7.45 9.17 3.18
N GLN A 297 -7.40 10.45 2.81
CA GLN A 297 -6.18 11.17 2.52
C GLN A 297 -5.66 11.87 3.79
N THR A 298 -6.48 12.61 4.52
CA THR A 298 -5.98 13.57 5.52
C THR A 298 -6.48 13.28 6.93
N CYS A 299 -5.57 13.18 7.90
CA CYS A 299 -5.93 13.03 9.32
C CYS A 299 -5.91 14.39 10.03
N LYS A 300 -7.03 14.81 10.63
CA LYS A 300 -7.16 16.09 11.35
C LYS A 300 -6.19 16.20 12.53
N ALA A 301 -6.01 15.11 13.29
CA ALA A 301 -5.11 15.06 14.45
C ALA A 301 -3.62 15.18 14.07
N ARG A 302 -3.30 15.09 12.77
CA ARG A 302 -1.95 15.21 12.23
C ARG A 302 -1.76 16.44 11.34
N VAL A 303 -2.81 17.26 11.14
CA VAL A 303 -2.63 18.55 10.49
C VAL A 303 -1.82 19.41 11.44
N PHE A 304 -0.58 19.67 11.05
CA PHE A 304 0.31 20.56 11.77
C PHE A 304 -0.10 21.99 11.46
N ASP A 305 -0.46 22.74 12.50
CA ASP A 305 -0.77 24.16 12.42
C ASP A 305 0.20 24.89 13.34
N ASP A 306 1.06 25.70 12.73
CA ASP A 306 2.14 26.44 13.40
C ASP A 306 1.63 27.33 14.52
N ASP A 307 0.40 27.83 14.42
CA ASP A 307 -0.17 28.80 15.35
C ASP A 307 -0.87 28.14 16.54
N THR A 308 -1.28 26.87 16.41
CA THR A 308 -1.95 26.12 17.50
C THR A 308 -1.07 25.04 18.13
N TYR A 309 0.09 24.75 17.55
CA TYR A 309 1.04 23.77 18.06
C TYR A 309 1.61 24.15 19.44
N LYS A 310 1.69 23.17 20.34
CA LYS A 310 2.32 23.31 21.66
C LYS A 310 3.32 22.19 21.92
N THR A 311 4.56 22.58 22.19
CA THR A 311 5.59 21.66 22.70
C THR A 311 5.15 21.09 24.05
N LYS A 312 5.28 19.78 24.23
CA LYS A 312 4.86 19.04 25.40
C LYS A 312 6.04 18.75 26.32
N HIS A 313 5.76 18.72 27.61
CA HIS A 313 6.67 18.19 28.62
C HIS A 313 6.81 16.67 28.51
N ALA A 314 7.87 16.12 29.12
CA ALA A 314 8.11 14.68 29.15
C ALA A 314 7.02 13.91 29.91
N THR A 315 6.38 14.56 30.89
CA THR A 315 5.25 14.04 31.65
C THR A 315 4.13 15.09 31.73
N LEU A 316 2.87 14.64 31.86
CA LEU A 316 1.68 15.49 31.87
C LEU A 316 1.62 16.45 33.07
N ASP A 317 2.27 16.12 34.16
CA ASP A 317 2.31 16.86 35.43
C ASP A 317 3.48 17.86 35.52
N CYS A 318 4.38 17.88 34.53
CA CYS A 318 5.53 18.77 34.52
C CYS A 318 5.22 20.12 33.89
N SER A 319 5.79 21.19 34.45
CA SER A 319 5.67 22.58 33.98
C SER A 319 7.00 23.34 34.06
N CYS A 320 8.12 22.64 33.86
CA CYS A 320 9.47 23.24 33.88
C CYS A 320 9.67 24.30 32.79
N ASP A 321 10.70 25.13 32.91
CA ASP A 321 11.00 26.12 31.87
C ASP A 321 11.60 25.48 30.62
N PHE A 322 11.54 26.23 29.52
CA PHE A 322 12.25 25.91 28.30
C PHE A 322 13.74 26.23 28.46
N VAL A 323 14.57 25.30 28.00
CA VAL A 323 16.01 25.51 27.85
C VAL A 323 16.26 25.96 26.41
N LYS A 324 16.79 27.18 26.25
CA LYS A 324 17.05 27.77 24.93
C LYS A 324 18.48 27.48 24.49
N ALA A 325 18.65 27.19 23.21
CA ALA A 325 19.96 26.98 22.62
C ALA A 325 20.67 28.31 22.30
N ASP A 326 22.00 28.32 22.37
CA ASP A 326 22.80 29.46 21.91
C ASP A 326 22.79 29.53 20.37
N THR A 327 21.90 30.36 19.83
CA THR A 327 21.72 30.57 18.38
C THR A 327 22.96 31.15 17.71
N SER A 328 23.79 31.92 18.42
CA SER A 328 25.04 32.46 17.86
C SER A 328 26.05 31.34 17.65
N LYS A 329 26.16 30.44 18.64
CA LYS A 329 27.03 29.26 18.52
C LYS A 329 26.53 28.29 17.45
N LEU A 330 25.22 28.09 17.37
CA LEU A 330 24.58 27.27 16.33
C LEU A 330 24.92 27.81 14.93
N CYS A 331 24.74 29.12 14.70
CA CYS A 331 25.09 29.75 13.42
C CYS A 331 26.58 29.64 13.11
N GLU A 332 27.46 29.77 14.11
CA GLU A 332 28.91 29.61 13.92
C GLU A 332 29.26 28.21 13.39
N ILE A 333 28.63 27.16 13.92
CA ILE A 333 28.86 25.77 13.51
C ILE A 333 28.28 25.52 12.12
N LEU A 334 27.05 25.93 11.88
CA LEU A 334 26.35 25.72 10.60
C LEU A 334 27.02 26.47 9.45
N HIS A 335 27.51 27.70 9.65
CA HIS A 335 28.24 28.42 8.59
C HIS A 335 29.57 27.78 8.19
N LYS A 336 30.14 26.90 9.03
CA LYS A 336 31.28 26.05 8.67
C LYS A 336 30.86 24.78 7.91
N ALA A 337 29.58 24.62 7.60
CA ALA A 337 28.98 23.40 7.06
C ALA A 337 29.27 22.15 7.91
N SER A 338 29.25 22.33 9.24
CA SER A 338 29.44 21.25 10.21
C SER A 338 28.15 20.97 10.99
N ILE A 339 28.04 19.77 11.56
CA ILE A 339 26.85 19.30 12.27
C ILE A 339 26.95 19.72 13.74
N PRO A 340 25.99 20.49 14.29
CA PRO A 340 25.95 20.83 15.71
C PRO A 340 25.44 19.64 16.52
N LEU A 341 26.16 19.24 17.57
CA LEU A 341 25.77 18.17 18.48
C LEU A 341 25.52 18.74 19.88
N ILE A 342 24.58 18.14 20.59
CA ILE A 342 24.21 18.51 21.96
C ILE A 342 24.92 17.55 22.92
N GLU A 343 25.58 18.10 23.93
CA GLU A 343 26.16 17.32 25.03
C GLU A 343 25.05 16.83 25.98
N SER A 344 25.07 15.55 26.32
CA SER A 344 24.15 14.94 27.27
C SER A 344 24.35 15.56 28.66
N VAL A 345 23.25 15.92 29.31
CA VAL A 345 23.25 16.49 30.66
C VAL A 345 23.06 15.40 31.70
N ASP A 346 23.43 15.68 32.95
CA ASP A 346 22.98 14.87 34.07
C ASP A 346 21.44 14.92 34.14
N PRO A 347 20.74 13.76 34.01
CA PRO A 347 19.28 13.75 33.99
C PRO A 347 18.63 14.27 35.27
N ASP A 348 19.38 14.40 36.37
CA ASP A 348 18.91 14.90 37.65
C ASP A 348 19.33 16.37 37.90
N ASP A 349 20.03 17.02 36.96
CA ASP A 349 20.42 18.43 37.07
C ASP A 349 19.24 19.37 36.79
N GLU A 350 18.75 20.05 37.83
CA GLU A 350 17.67 21.03 37.76
C GLU A 350 18.02 22.28 36.94
N HIS A 351 19.30 22.50 36.63
CA HIS A 351 19.85 23.66 35.93
C HIS A 351 20.46 23.27 34.58
N ALA A 352 20.11 22.10 34.05
CA ALA A 352 20.60 21.61 32.78
C ALA A 352 20.40 22.63 31.63
N GLU A 353 21.49 22.91 30.91
CA GLU A 353 21.56 23.82 29.77
C GLU A 353 21.97 23.09 28.47
N ILE A 354 21.66 23.66 27.31
CA ILE A 354 22.06 23.10 26.01
C ILE A 354 23.48 23.58 25.68
N THR A 355 24.42 22.65 25.63
CA THR A 355 25.80 22.91 25.18
C THR A 355 26.03 22.32 23.80
N PHE A 356 26.45 23.16 22.85
CA PHE A 356 26.81 22.72 21.51
C PHE A 356 28.29 22.38 21.38
N ILE A 357 28.56 21.27 20.70
CA ILE A 357 29.87 20.96 20.14
C ILE A 357 29.77 20.79 18.62
N GLU A 358 30.88 21.01 17.93
CA GLU A 358 30.99 20.76 16.50
C GLU A 358 31.31 19.28 16.26
N ALA A 359 30.58 18.61 15.36
CA ALA A 359 30.91 17.25 14.95
C ALA A 359 32.31 17.19 14.31
N GLN A 360 33.15 16.27 14.79
CA GLN A 360 34.50 16.02 14.28
C GLN A 360 34.72 14.53 14.02
N PRO A 361 35.67 14.16 13.14
CA PRO A 361 36.02 12.76 12.92
C PRO A 361 36.33 12.03 14.25
N GLY A 362 35.61 10.94 14.52
CA GLY A 362 35.77 10.13 15.73
C GLY A 362 34.79 10.46 16.87
N ILE A 363 34.06 11.58 16.81
CA ILE A 363 32.97 11.86 17.74
C ILE A 363 31.76 11.01 17.34
N LYS A 364 31.29 10.18 18.28
CA LYS A 364 30.08 9.37 18.11
C LYS A 364 28.89 10.08 18.72
N TYR A 365 27.76 10.04 18.02
CA TYR A 365 26.50 10.59 18.48
C TYR A 365 25.31 9.76 18.01
N VAL A 366 24.16 9.98 18.65
CA VAL A 366 22.87 9.45 18.23
C VAL A 366 22.01 10.58 17.66
N ALA A 367 21.38 10.35 16.51
CA ALA A 367 20.36 11.26 16.01
C ALA A 367 19.00 10.85 16.57
N ILE A 368 18.29 11.79 17.20
CA ILE A 368 16.93 11.58 17.68
C ILE A 368 15.96 11.90 16.54
N SER A 369 15.18 10.89 16.17
CA SER A 369 14.12 10.99 15.18
C SER A 369 12.77 11.01 15.89
N HIS A 370 11.94 12.01 15.64
CA HIS A 370 10.68 12.15 16.36
C HIS A 370 9.55 12.71 15.49
N VAL A 371 8.33 12.54 15.98
CA VAL A 371 7.12 13.03 15.33
C VAL A 371 6.79 14.41 15.92
N TRP A 372 6.90 15.50 15.14
CA TRP A 372 6.63 16.85 15.65
C TRP A 372 5.25 16.99 16.30
N SER A 373 4.17 16.50 15.68
CA SER A 373 2.82 16.51 16.27
C SER A 373 2.71 15.81 17.63
N ASP A 374 3.67 14.95 17.98
CA ASP A 374 3.64 14.24 19.27
C ASP A 374 4.09 15.15 20.41
N GLY A 375 4.71 16.29 20.12
CA GLY A 375 4.95 17.38 21.06
C GLY A 375 6.42 17.71 21.32
N LEU A 376 7.37 17.19 20.55
CA LEU A 376 8.80 17.46 20.74
C LEU A 376 9.35 18.58 19.86
N GLY A 377 8.55 19.12 18.94
CA GLY A 377 8.93 20.22 18.04
C GLY A 377 8.84 21.59 18.71
N ASN A 378 9.32 22.64 18.03
CA ASN A 378 9.15 24.03 18.42
C ASN A 378 9.23 24.93 17.18
N THR A 379 8.13 25.62 16.84
CA THR A 379 8.01 26.42 15.61
C THR A 379 8.61 27.81 15.71
N SER A 380 8.96 28.25 16.92
CA SER A 380 9.32 29.65 17.19
C SER A 380 10.77 29.83 17.63
N GLU A 381 11.33 28.85 18.34
CA GLU A 381 12.66 28.95 18.92
C GLU A 381 13.37 27.58 18.94
N ASN A 382 14.70 27.59 18.88
CA ASN A 382 15.53 26.40 19.17
C ASN A 382 15.56 26.13 20.67
N ALA A 383 14.46 25.56 21.20
CA ALA A 383 14.30 25.32 22.62
C ALA A 383 13.36 24.14 22.90
N ILE A 384 13.62 23.41 23.99
CA ILE A 384 12.75 22.33 24.50
C ILE A 384 12.56 22.47 26.02
N PRO A 385 11.48 21.92 26.59
CA PRO A 385 11.34 21.84 28.05
C PRO A 385 12.51 21.11 28.71
N ARG A 386 12.96 21.58 29.88
CA ARG A 386 14.08 20.97 30.62
C ARG A 386 13.92 19.47 30.86
N CYS A 387 12.71 19.04 31.23
CA CYS A 387 12.39 17.63 31.41
C CYS A 387 12.57 16.78 30.14
N GLN A 388 12.41 17.38 28.95
CA GLN A 388 12.67 16.70 27.68
C GLN A 388 14.17 16.55 27.45
N LEU A 389 14.96 17.59 27.72
CA LEU A 389 16.43 17.54 27.64
C LEU A 389 16.97 16.43 28.55
N GLN A 390 16.57 16.44 29.83
CA GLN A 390 16.94 15.42 30.81
C GLN A 390 16.52 14.01 30.37
N ARG A 391 15.29 13.85 29.82
CA ARG A 391 14.82 12.56 29.30
C ARG A 391 15.68 12.09 28.13
N LEU A 392 15.96 12.96 27.17
CA LEU A 392 16.75 12.63 25.97
C LEU A 392 18.19 12.22 26.35
N SER A 393 18.76 12.86 27.36
CA SER A 393 20.10 12.52 27.89
C SER A 393 20.16 11.20 28.66
N ARG A 394 19.02 10.54 28.96
CA ARG A 394 19.00 9.18 29.55
C ARG A 394 19.20 8.07 28.52
N HIS A 395 19.03 8.34 27.23
CA HIS A 395 18.96 7.29 26.22
C HIS A 395 20.36 6.84 25.74
N GLY A 396 20.91 5.86 26.44
CA GLY A 396 22.16 5.15 26.09
C GLY A 396 23.41 5.76 26.69
N ASP A 397 24.56 5.09 26.50
CA ASP A 397 25.88 5.55 26.96
C ASP A 397 26.47 6.68 26.08
N TYR A 398 25.63 7.39 25.33
CA TYR A 398 26.07 8.39 24.37
C TYR A 398 26.22 9.76 25.03
N VAL A 399 27.43 10.31 24.92
CA VAL A 399 27.76 11.65 25.42
C VAL A 399 27.14 12.74 24.55
N TYR A 400 26.87 12.45 23.27
CA TYR A 400 26.37 13.44 22.33
C TYR A 400 25.15 12.93 21.56
N PHE A 401 24.20 13.82 21.32
CA PHE A 401 23.04 13.55 20.47
C PHE A 401 22.71 14.73 19.56
N TRP A 402 21.91 14.47 18.53
CA TRP A 402 21.39 15.47 17.62
C TRP A 402 19.87 15.47 17.67
N LEU A 403 19.25 16.65 17.67
CA LEU A 403 17.80 16.81 17.61
C LEU A 403 17.46 17.98 16.69
N ASP A 404 16.67 17.73 15.64
CA ASP A 404 16.22 18.71 14.65
C ASP A 404 15.63 19.98 15.29
N THR A 405 14.77 19.84 16.30
CA THR A 405 14.11 20.94 17.01
C THR A 405 15.11 21.95 17.60
N ILE A 406 16.30 21.50 17.96
CA ILE A 406 17.36 22.34 18.55
C ILE A 406 18.41 22.72 17.50
N CYS A 407 18.74 21.80 16.59
CA CYS A 407 19.86 21.92 15.68
C CYS A 407 19.50 22.54 14.31
N ILE A 408 18.21 22.72 14.01
CA ILE A 408 17.71 23.35 12.78
C ILE A 408 16.99 24.64 13.17
N PRO A 409 17.42 25.81 12.69
CA PRO A 409 16.69 27.06 12.91
C PRO A 409 15.21 26.97 12.47
N PRO A 410 14.27 27.55 13.24
CA PRO A 410 12.84 27.52 12.91
C PRO A 410 12.50 28.37 11.68
N ASP A 411 11.37 28.16 11.00
CA ASP A 411 11.02 28.90 9.77
C ASP A 411 10.66 30.39 9.96
N LYS A 412 10.18 30.78 11.15
CA LYS A 412 9.85 32.18 11.48
C LYS A 412 11.12 32.95 11.90
N ILE A 413 11.93 33.32 10.91
CA ILE A 413 13.30 33.80 11.18
C ILE A 413 13.44 35.33 11.30
N CYS A 414 12.59 36.13 10.63
CA CYS A 414 12.63 37.59 10.76
C CYS A 414 11.25 38.26 10.82
N GLY A 415 10.99 39.04 11.87
CA GLY A 415 9.84 39.97 11.95
C GLY A 415 10.07 41.31 11.23
N CYS A 416 11.09 41.40 10.39
CA CYS A 416 11.47 42.61 9.69
C CYS A 416 10.72 42.75 8.35
N THR A 417 10.25 43.95 8.00
CA THR A 417 9.49 44.22 6.75
C THR A 417 10.38 44.35 5.51
N CYS A 418 11.62 43.86 5.52
CA CYS A 418 12.49 43.94 4.35
C CYS A 418 12.03 42.89 3.33
N THR A 419 11.68 43.33 2.13
CA THR A 419 11.36 42.44 1.00
C THR A 419 12.51 41.47 0.71
N PRO A 420 12.25 40.23 0.24
CA PRO A 420 13.25 39.18 -0.02
C PRO A 420 14.38 39.53 -1.01
N ILE A 421 14.34 40.71 -1.62
CA ILE A 421 15.17 41.08 -2.79
C ILE A 421 16.16 42.22 -2.47
N LYS A 422 16.22 42.76 -1.24
CA LYS A 422 17.28 43.72 -0.87
C LYS A 422 17.91 43.37 0.47
N SER A 423 19.10 42.79 0.37
CA SER A 423 20.02 42.48 1.46
C SER A 423 20.10 43.61 2.49
N CYS A 424 19.79 43.27 3.73
CA CYS A 424 20.15 44.11 4.86
C CYS A 424 21.69 44.19 4.89
N ALA A 425 22.25 45.40 4.96
CA ALA A 425 23.68 45.60 5.12
C ALA A 425 23.92 46.44 6.39
N PRO A 426 24.41 45.82 7.50
CA PRO A 426 24.75 44.40 7.66
C PRO A 426 23.52 43.47 7.69
N PRO A 427 23.69 42.14 7.47
CA PRO A 427 22.61 41.16 7.63
C PRO A 427 22.05 41.29 9.04
N CYS A 428 20.73 41.39 9.18
CA CYS A 428 20.13 41.26 10.50
C CYS A 428 20.26 39.80 10.97
N SER A 429 20.16 39.57 12.27
CA SER A 429 20.22 38.24 12.88
C SER A 429 19.26 37.23 12.23
N GLY A 430 18.13 37.68 11.68
CA GLY A 430 17.21 36.83 10.93
C GLY A 430 17.81 36.30 9.62
N HIS A 431 18.41 37.15 8.77
CA HIS A 431 19.00 36.65 7.52
C HIS A 431 20.18 35.69 7.78
N GLU A 432 20.88 35.85 8.89
CA GLU A 432 21.94 34.94 9.32
C GLU A 432 21.39 33.55 9.71
N LEU A 433 20.29 33.51 10.45
CA LEU A 433 19.57 32.28 10.79
C LEU A 433 18.97 31.59 9.56
N GLU A 434 18.47 32.34 8.57
CA GLU A 434 17.93 31.79 7.32
C GLU A 434 19.02 31.14 6.47
N ALA A 435 20.20 31.76 6.40
CA ALA A 435 21.36 31.15 5.76
C ALA A 435 21.79 29.87 6.48
N ALA A 436 21.84 29.90 7.81
CA ALA A 436 22.15 28.74 8.64
C ALA A 436 21.11 27.61 8.47
N GLN A 437 19.83 27.94 8.37
CA GLN A 437 18.75 26.99 8.11
C GLN A 437 18.96 26.26 6.79
N ASN A 438 19.19 27.00 5.69
CA ASN A 438 19.44 26.41 4.38
C ASN A 438 20.66 25.47 4.38
N ILE A 439 21.73 25.83 5.11
CA ILE A 439 22.90 24.95 5.27
C ILE A 439 22.53 23.69 6.07
N SER A 440 21.77 23.83 7.17
CA SER A 440 21.34 22.69 7.98
C SER A 440 20.49 21.69 7.19
N LEU A 441 19.60 22.18 6.32
CA LEU A 441 18.82 21.34 5.39
C LEU A 441 19.72 20.57 4.41
N GLY A 442 20.78 21.21 3.91
CA GLY A 442 21.79 20.56 3.07
C GLY A 442 22.62 19.49 3.82
N LEU A 443 22.75 19.62 5.15
CA LEU A 443 23.46 18.67 6.01
C LEU A 443 22.59 17.48 6.47
N MET A 444 21.27 17.54 6.31
CA MET A 444 20.33 16.53 6.83
C MET A 444 20.71 15.09 6.49
N ARG A 445 21.03 14.81 5.22
CA ARG A 445 21.47 13.47 4.82
C ARG A 445 22.68 13.02 5.65
N LYS A 446 23.69 13.88 5.73
CA LYS A 446 24.95 13.60 6.41
C LYS A 446 24.74 13.39 7.91
N THR A 447 23.83 14.12 8.54
CA THR A 447 23.48 13.94 9.96
C THR A 447 23.03 12.51 10.27
N TYR A 448 22.12 11.93 9.49
CA TYR A 448 21.66 10.56 9.77
C TYR A 448 22.67 9.50 9.30
N GLU A 449 23.40 9.77 8.21
CA GLU A 449 24.43 8.86 7.67
C GLU A 449 25.67 8.77 8.57
N ASP A 450 26.07 9.88 9.20
CA ASP A 450 27.23 9.94 10.10
C ASP A 450 26.91 9.49 11.53
N ALA A 451 25.65 9.55 11.98
CA ALA A 451 25.25 9.07 13.29
C ALA A 451 25.63 7.60 13.53
N GLU A 452 25.91 7.24 14.79
CA GLU A 452 26.18 5.84 15.19
C GLU A 452 24.87 5.03 15.18
N ALA A 453 23.79 5.66 15.62
CA ALA A 453 22.44 5.12 15.60
C ALA A 453 21.41 6.25 15.46
N VAL A 454 20.21 5.89 14.99
CA VAL A 454 19.04 6.75 15.00
C VAL A 454 18.05 6.19 16.03
N LEU A 455 17.66 7.01 17.00
CA LEU A 455 16.67 6.64 18.02
C LEU A 455 15.32 7.29 17.69
N VAL A 456 14.32 6.44 17.43
CA VAL A 456 12.96 6.85 17.08
C VAL A 456 12.09 6.98 18.32
N LEU A 457 11.42 8.12 18.42
CA LEU A 457 10.42 8.45 19.44
C LEU A 457 9.05 8.66 18.76
N ASP A 458 8.16 7.69 18.93
CA ASP A 458 6.75 7.74 18.51
C ASP A 458 5.85 7.55 19.73
N SER A 459 4.86 8.42 19.91
CA SER A 459 4.00 8.43 21.10
C SER A 459 3.31 7.09 21.36
N TRP A 460 2.82 6.41 20.32
CA TRP A 460 2.13 5.12 20.48
C TRP A 460 3.07 4.00 20.91
N ILE A 461 4.34 4.06 20.49
CA ILE A 461 5.38 3.10 20.84
C ILE A 461 5.86 3.35 22.28
N LEU A 462 6.10 4.62 22.64
CA LEU A 462 6.54 5.06 23.96
C LEU A 462 5.56 4.69 25.09
N GLU A 463 4.28 4.53 24.78
CA GLU A 463 3.24 4.12 25.74
C GLU A 463 3.14 2.59 25.93
N THR A 464 3.95 1.80 25.23
CA THR A 464 3.88 0.34 25.30
C THR A 464 5.18 -0.31 25.66
N THR A 465 5.11 -1.41 26.39
CA THR A 465 6.25 -2.31 26.60
C THR A 465 6.49 -3.16 25.35
N CYS A 466 7.73 -3.61 25.13
CA CYS A 466 8.06 -4.65 24.15
C CYS A 466 8.57 -5.95 24.79
N GLU A 467 8.94 -5.93 26.08
CA GLU A 467 9.36 -7.12 26.82
C GLU A 467 8.21 -8.14 26.91
N GLY A 468 8.53 -9.41 26.65
CA GLY A 468 7.57 -10.53 26.68
C GLY A 468 6.60 -10.59 25.49
N LYS A 469 6.63 -9.60 24.58
CA LYS A 469 5.79 -9.59 23.38
C LYS A 469 6.46 -10.29 22.20
N SER A 470 5.63 -10.80 21.30
CA SER A 470 6.12 -11.40 20.05
C SER A 470 6.70 -10.34 19.11
N HIS A 471 7.68 -10.73 18.29
CA HIS A 471 8.22 -9.88 17.22
C HIS A 471 7.14 -9.43 16.22
N ILE A 472 6.08 -10.22 16.03
CA ILE A 472 4.93 -9.83 15.20
C ILE A 472 4.25 -8.59 15.79
N GLU A 473 3.99 -8.60 17.11
CA GLU A 473 3.33 -7.48 17.77
C GLU A 473 4.19 -6.21 17.72
N THR A 474 5.48 -6.33 18.03
CA THR A 474 6.38 -5.16 18.05
C THR A 474 6.61 -4.59 16.66
N LEU A 475 6.86 -5.42 15.65
CA LEU A 475 7.13 -4.99 14.28
C LEU A 475 5.88 -4.46 13.58
N LEU A 476 4.71 -5.10 13.74
CA LEU A 476 3.47 -4.55 13.19
C LEU A 476 3.14 -3.19 13.81
N LYS A 477 3.37 -3.02 15.11
CA LYS A 477 3.20 -1.72 15.78
C LYS A 477 4.15 -0.68 15.20
N ILE A 478 5.43 -1.02 15.00
CA ILE A 478 6.41 -0.12 14.37
C ILE A 478 5.97 0.27 12.96
N PHE A 479 5.66 -0.71 12.10
CA PHE A 479 5.35 -0.47 10.69
C PHE A 479 3.97 0.12 10.43
N THR A 480 3.12 0.21 11.45
CA THR A 480 1.82 0.93 11.41
C THR A 480 1.83 2.21 12.23
N SER A 481 2.96 2.54 12.87
CA SER A 481 3.13 3.76 13.67
C SER A 481 3.02 5.03 12.84
N SER A 482 2.74 6.16 13.50
CA SER A 482 2.65 7.46 12.83
C SER A 482 3.98 7.87 12.20
N TRP A 483 5.10 7.50 12.82
CA TRP A 483 6.44 7.77 12.33
C TRP A 483 6.68 7.17 10.95
N THR A 484 6.31 5.91 10.71
CA THR A 484 6.53 5.26 9.40
C THR A 484 5.72 5.86 8.25
N ARG A 485 4.75 6.71 8.54
CA ARG A 485 3.85 7.30 7.56
C ARG A 485 4.25 8.70 7.12
N ARG A 486 5.28 9.27 7.73
CA ARG A 486 5.78 10.60 7.37
C ARG A 486 6.87 10.49 6.33
N LEU A 487 6.92 11.49 5.46
CA LEU A 487 7.93 11.55 4.43
C LEU A 487 9.31 11.84 5.04
N TRP A 488 9.43 12.90 5.85
CA TRP A 488 10.69 13.32 6.46
C TRP A 488 11.38 12.18 7.22
N THR A 489 10.63 11.38 7.97
CA THR A 489 11.13 10.22 8.74
C THR A 489 11.66 9.08 7.89
N TYR A 490 11.31 9.03 6.59
CA TYR A 490 11.84 8.01 5.69
C TYR A 490 13.36 8.07 5.60
N GLN A 491 13.92 9.26 5.37
CA GLN A 491 15.37 9.41 5.25
C GLN A 491 16.08 9.07 6.57
N GLU A 492 15.43 9.37 7.70
CA GLU A 492 15.96 9.16 9.05
C GLU A 492 16.13 7.67 9.34
N GLY A 493 15.15 6.84 8.93
CA GLY A 493 15.27 5.39 9.00
C GLY A 493 16.14 4.78 7.91
N PHE A 494 16.06 5.31 6.69
CA PHE A 494 16.76 4.78 5.52
C PHE A 494 18.28 4.95 5.64
N LEU A 495 18.74 6.08 6.17
CA LEU A 495 20.17 6.41 6.29
C LEU A 495 20.82 5.84 7.56
N ALA A 496 20.01 5.40 8.53
CA ALA A 496 20.48 4.91 9.82
C ALA A 496 21.38 3.67 9.69
N LYS A 497 22.61 3.76 10.24
CA LYS A 497 23.50 2.61 10.42
C LYS A 497 22.90 1.54 11.33
N VAL A 498 22.21 1.99 12.38
CA VAL A 498 21.44 1.19 13.34
C VAL A 498 20.17 1.98 13.65
N LEU A 499 19.00 1.33 13.60
CA LEU A 499 17.71 1.97 13.81
C LEU A 499 17.04 1.42 15.07
N HIS A 500 16.90 2.27 16.06
CA HIS A 500 16.35 1.96 17.36
C HIS A 500 14.98 2.59 17.54
N PHE A 501 14.06 1.87 18.19
CA PHE A 501 12.76 2.39 18.63
C PHE A 501 12.68 2.37 20.15
N GLN A 502 12.36 3.50 20.78
CA GLN A 502 12.16 3.55 22.22
C GLN A 502 10.74 3.11 22.58
N PHE A 503 10.62 1.97 23.27
CA PHE A 503 9.40 1.54 23.95
C PHE A 503 9.39 2.07 25.40
N LEU A 504 8.29 1.86 26.11
CA LEU A 504 8.15 2.29 27.52
C LEU A 504 9.24 1.69 28.43
N ASP A 505 9.61 0.44 28.16
CA ASP A 505 10.49 -0.38 28.99
C ASP A 505 11.94 -0.41 28.49
N ARG A 506 12.15 -0.45 27.17
CA ARG A 506 13.50 -0.55 26.58
C ARG A 506 13.58 -0.03 25.15
N THR A 507 14.80 0.13 24.67
CA THR A 507 15.08 0.37 23.26
C THR A 507 15.10 -0.95 22.49
N LEU A 508 14.43 -1.01 21.34
CA LEU A 508 14.42 -2.16 20.43
C LEU A 508 15.23 -1.86 19.18
N ASP A 509 16.16 -2.75 18.82
CA ASP A 509 16.80 -2.76 17.50
C ASP A 509 15.88 -3.45 16.49
N VAL A 510 15.39 -2.68 15.51
CA VAL A 510 14.45 -3.18 14.51
C VAL A 510 15.10 -4.21 13.58
N ASP A 511 16.42 -4.10 13.33
CA ASP A 511 17.14 -5.04 12.47
C ASP A 511 17.20 -6.42 13.11
N ASN A 512 17.60 -6.46 14.39
CA ASN A 512 17.66 -7.71 15.15
C ASN A 512 16.25 -8.32 15.31
N ALA A 513 15.23 -7.52 15.59
CA ALA A 513 13.85 -8.00 15.70
C ALA A 513 13.35 -8.69 14.42
N VAL A 514 13.72 -8.15 13.25
CA VAL A 514 13.38 -8.76 11.94
C VAL A 514 14.17 -10.03 11.70
N ILE A 515 15.48 -10.05 12.00
CA ILE A 515 16.33 -11.23 11.90
C ILE A 515 15.76 -12.37 12.77
N GLU A 516 15.44 -12.09 14.02
CA GLU A 516 14.88 -13.07 14.93
C GLU A 516 13.51 -13.60 14.45
N LEU A 517 12.64 -12.72 13.92
CA LEU A 517 11.38 -13.17 13.31
C LEU A 517 11.64 -14.11 12.12
N GLN A 518 12.61 -13.81 11.27
CA GLN A 518 12.96 -14.63 10.12
C GLN A 518 13.54 -15.99 10.52
N GLU A 519 14.39 -16.03 11.55
CA GLU A 519 15.06 -17.25 12.01
C GLU A 519 14.11 -18.17 12.79
N TYR A 520 13.31 -17.62 13.70
CA TYR A 520 12.50 -18.39 14.66
C TYR A 520 11.02 -18.51 14.29
N SER A 521 10.61 -18.07 13.10
CA SER A 521 9.22 -18.21 12.64
C SER A 521 8.84 -19.66 12.33
N ASP A 522 7.70 -20.08 12.84
CA ASP A 522 7.03 -21.33 12.44
C ASP A 522 6.35 -21.19 11.06
N VAL A 523 5.79 -22.30 10.56
CA VAL A 523 5.12 -22.34 9.24
C VAL A 523 3.96 -21.36 9.13
N ILE A 524 3.20 -21.12 10.21
CA ILE A 524 2.07 -20.19 10.19
C ILE A 524 2.62 -18.77 10.07
N ILE A 525 3.56 -18.39 10.93
CA ILE A 525 4.16 -17.06 10.92
C ILE A 525 4.79 -16.76 9.56
N ARG A 526 5.48 -17.72 8.96
CA ARG A 526 6.08 -17.57 7.62
C ARG A 526 5.05 -17.31 6.53
N LEU A 527 3.94 -18.05 6.54
CA LEU A 527 2.90 -17.97 5.51
C LEU A 527 1.90 -16.82 5.74
N THR A 528 1.92 -16.16 6.90
CA THR A 528 0.93 -15.13 7.26
C THR A 528 1.54 -13.77 7.56
N PHE A 529 2.61 -13.68 8.36
CA PHE A 529 3.14 -12.38 8.86
C PHE A 529 4.50 -12.02 8.29
N LEU A 530 5.36 -13.00 7.99
CA LEU A 530 6.75 -12.72 7.62
C LEU A 530 6.83 -11.89 6.33
N SER A 531 6.12 -12.30 5.28
CA SER A 531 6.13 -11.65 3.97
C SER A 531 5.77 -10.14 4.04
N PRO A 532 4.62 -9.72 4.61
CA PRO A 532 4.27 -8.30 4.70
C PRO A 532 5.16 -7.51 5.67
N ILE A 533 5.61 -8.11 6.78
CA ILE A 533 6.54 -7.44 7.72
C ILE A 533 7.90 -7.18 7.04
N MET A 534 8.39 -8.15 6.27
CA MET A 534 9.61 -7.98 5.48
C MET A 534 9.45 -6.91 4.41
N ALA A 535 8.33 -6.90 3.68
CA ALA A 535 8.03 -5.85 2.71
C ALA A 535 8.10 -4.45 3.36
N ALA A 536 7.42 -4.27 4.49
CA ALA A 536 7.44 -3.02 5.25
C ALA A 536 8.84 -2.65 5.78
N TYR A 537 9.64 -3.63 6.20
CA TYR A 537 11.02 -3.43 6.60
C TYR A 537 11.88 -2.96 5.42
N TRP A 538 11.75 -3.59 4.26
CA TRP A 538 12.52 -3.23 3.06
C TRP A 538 12.15 -1.87 2.50
N GLU A 539 10.87 -1.50 2.52
CA GLU A 539 10.43 -0.13 2.23
C GLU A 539 11.19 0.89 3.09
N LEU A 540 11.53 0.55 4.34
CA LEU A 540 12.28 1.42 5.24
C LEU A 540 13.81 1.32 5.08
N ARG A 541 14.37 0.13 4.83
CA ARG A 541 15.81 -0.17 4.99
C ARG A 541 16.56 -0.67 3.75
N HIS A 542 15.94 -0.66 2.56
CA HIS A 542 16.45 -1.27 1.31
C HIS A 542 17.96 -1.12 1.04
N HIS A 543 18.52 0.09 1.15
CA HIS A 543 19.90 0.36 0.73
C HIS A 543 20.93 0.29 1.87
N ALA A 544 20.53 0.51 3.13
CA ALA A 544 21.46 0.56 4.26
C ALA A 544 21.95 -0.82 4.72
N GLN A 545 21.14 -1.87 4.52
CA GLN A 545 21.40 -3.19 5.09
C GLN A 545 21.42 -4.35 4.08
N SER A 546 21.32 -4.05 2.77
CA SER A 546 21.43 -5.08 1.72
C SER A 546 22.62 -6.00 2.00
N HIS A 547 23.78 -5.48 2.38
CA HIS A 547 24.98 -6.29 2.67
C HIS A 547 25.02 -7.00 4.05
N ARG A 548 24.32 -6.53 5.11
CA ARG A 548 24.39 -7.19 6.44
C ARG A 548 23.35 -8.30 6.61
N LEU A 549 22.14 -8.15 6.05
CA LEU A 549 21.16 -9.22 6.01
C LEU A 549 21.53 -10.30 4.98
N ILE A 550 22.25 -9.95 3.91
CA ILE A 550 22.89 -10.94 3.01
C ILE A 550 23.93 -11.81 3.75
N ARG A 551 24.57 -11.31 4.82
CA ARG A 551 25.51 -12.11 5.64
C ARG A 551 24.82 -13.14 6.54
N GLY A 552 23.52 -12.99 6.80
CA GLY A 552 22.71 -13.95 7.56
C GLY A 552 21.85 -14.80 6.64
N ARG A 553 22.46 -15.78 5.95
CA ARG A 553 21.80 -16.77 5.07
C ARG A 553 20.93 -16.12 3.97
N PHE A 554 21.48 -16.09 2.75
CA PHE A 554 20.77 -15.87 1.49
C PHE A 554 19.24 -15.94 1.59
N TRP A 555 18.56 -14.84 1.30
CA TRP A 555 17.13 -14.81 0.93
C TRP A 555 16.77 -15.88 -0.13
N ASN A 556 17.76 -16.24 -0.96
CA ASN A 556 17.64 -17.26 -2.02
C ASN A 556 17.67 -18.71 -1.52
N LEU A 557 17.90 -18.92 -0.23
CA LEU A 557 17.66 -20.17 0.45
C LEU A 557 16.72 -19.84 1.60
N THR A 558 15.41 -19.86 1.33
CA THR A 558 14.47 -20.39 2.33
C THR A 558 15.21 -21.51 3.05
N LEU A 559 15.41 -21.39 4.37
CA LEU A 559 15.64 -22.59 5.16
C LEU A 559 14.55 -23.56 4.67
N PRO A 560 14.91 -24.66 4.00
CA PRO A 560 13.90 -25.58 3.52
C PRO A 560 13.05 -25.88 4.74
N LEU A 561 11.75 -25.56 4.67
CA LEU A 561 10.83 -25.76 5.78
C LEU A 561 11.13 -27.16 6.33
N PRO A 562 11.63 -27.30 7.57
CA PRO A 562 12.10 -28.58 8.05
C PRO A 562 10.95 -29.60 7.93
N GLY A 563 11.09 -30.57 7.02
CA GLY A 563 10.03 -31.54 6.68
C GLY A 563 9.42 -31.44 5.27
N LEU A 564 9.69 -30.39 4.48
CA LEU A 564 9.16 -30.21 3.11
C LEU A 564 10.15 -30.57 2.00
N THR A 565 11.43 -30.69 2.31
CA THR A 565 12.42 -31.33 1.43
C THR A 565 12.62 -32.77 1.91
N SER A 566 11.95 -33.73 1.27
CA SER A 566 12.40 -35.11 1.37
C SER A 566 13.80 -35.20 0.74
N GLU A 567 14.81 -35.58 1.50
CA GLU A 567 16.15 -35.92 0.99
C GLU A 567 16.12 -37.13 0.03
N GLU A 568 14.99 -37.82 -0.08
CA GLU A 568 14.86 -39.02 -0.92
C GLU A 568 14.39 -38.64 -2.33
N GLY A 569 15.33 -38.37 -3.24
CA GLY A 569 15.00 -38.35 -4.68
C GLY A 569 15.94 -37.62 -5.65
N ARG A 570 17.05 -37.01 -5.20
CA ARG A 570 18.04 -36.43 -6.12
C ARG A 570 19.36 -37.18 -6.02
N THR A 571 19.50 -38.23 -6.82
CA THR A 571 20.80 -38.80 -7.18
C THR A 571 21.51 -37.85 -8.15
N GLY A 572 22.13 -36.83 -7.58
CA GLY A 572 23.09 -35.96 -8.23
C GLY A 572 23.94 -35.36 -7.12
N GLU A 573 25.22 -35.70 -7.08
CA GLU A 573 26.16 -35.34 -6.02
C GLU A 573 26.22 -33.82 -5.79
N HIS A 574 25.39 -33.29 -4.89
CA HIS A 574 25.71 -32.12 -4.12
C HIS A 574 26.14 -32.59 -2.74
N THR A 575 27.44 -32.79 -2.60
CA THR A 575 28.07 -32.92 -1.29
C THR A 575 27.77 -31.64 -0.51
N VAL A 576 26.96 -31.76 0.55
CA VAL A 576 26.88 -30.76 1.61
C VAL A 576 28.26 -30.72 2.25
N ARG A 577 29.13 -29.83 1.74
CA ARG A 577 30.37 -29.49 2.44
C ARG A 577 29.98 -28.70 3.68
N ASN A 578 30.02 -29.38 4.83
CA ASN A 578 30.24 -28.76 6.13
C ASN A 578 31.67 -28.20 6.19
N ASP A 579 32.01 -27.28 5.29
CA ASP A 579 33.24 -26.48 5.44
C ASP A 579 32.88 -25.29 6.33
N GLU A 580 33.43 -25.27 7.55
CA GLU A 580 33.60 -24.08 8.39
C GLU A 580 34.53 -23.05 7.72
N ARG A 581 34.27 -22.69 6.46
CA ARG A 581 34.95 -21.58 5.80
C ARG A 581 34.24 -20.30 6.20
N SER A 582 34.86 -19.56 7.11
CA SER A 582 34.62 -18.12 7.26
C SER A 582 34.76 -17.46 5.88
N TRP A 583 33.64 -17.09 5.27
CA TRP A 583 33.64 -16.33 4.01
C TRP A 583 34.30 -14.97 4.26
N THR A 584 35.41 -14.69 3.60
CA THR A 584 36.09 -13.39 3.73
C THR A 584 35.34 -12.32 2.94
N PRO A 585 35.45 -11.03 3.33
CA PRO A 585 34.86 -9.92 2.58
C PRO A 585 35.17 -9.92 1.08
N GLU A 586 36.35 -10.38 0.66
CA GLU A 586 36.74 -10.45 -0.76
C GLU A 586 35.91 -11.46 -1.59
N MET A 587 35.32 -12.49 -0.95
CA MET A 587 34.49 -13.48 -1.66
C MET A 587 33.06 -13.00 -1.94
N TYR A 588 32.62 -11.91 -1.30
CA TYR A 588 31.31 -11.30 -1.55
C TYR A 588 31.36 -10.27 -2.68
N GLU A 589 32.53 -9.66 -2.92
CA GLU A 589 32.74 -8.78 -4.08
C GLU A 589 32.63 -9.57 -5.40
N SER A 590 33.04 -10.83 -5.44
CA SER A 590 33.00 -11.66 -6.66
C SER A 590 31.60 -12.20 -7.06
N VAL A 591 30.59 -12.15 -6.18
CA VAL A 591 29.19 -12.49 -6.55
C VAL A 591 28.48 -11.30 -7.22
N SER A 592 29.08 -10.11 -7.16
CA SER A 592 28.60 -8.90 -7.85
C SER A 592 29.14 -8.73 -9.28
N GLU A 593 30.04 -9.61 -9.74
CA GLU A 593 30.80 -9.44 -10.99
C GLU A 593 30.09 -9.89 -12.27
N ASP A 594 28.90 -10.51 -12.20
CA ASP A 594 28.16 -11.01 -13.38
C ASP A 594 26.93 -10.13 -13.76
N GLN A 595 26.81 -8.92 -13.22
CA GLN A 595 25.82 -7.95 -13.72
C GLN A 595 26.44 -7.13 -14.86
N PRO A 596 25.72 -6.89 -15.98
CA PRO A 596 26.20 -5.99 -17.02
C PRO A 596 26.56 -4.64 -16.39
N GLU A 597 27.66 -4.02 -16.82
CA GLU A 597 28.07 -2.68 -16.34
C GLU A 597 26.94 -1.67 -16.61
N GLU A 598 26.12 -1.43 -15.58
CA GLU A 598 24.98 -0.50 -15.62
C GLU A 598 25.51 0.93 -15.49
N GLY A 599 25.10 1.82 -16.39
CA GLY A 599 25.50 3.23 -16.36
C GLY A 599 24.95 3.96 -15.11
N ASP A 600 25.67 4.98 -14.63
CA ASP A 600 25.28 5.74 -13.43
C ASP A 600 23.83 6.29 -13.49
N GLU A 601 23.36 6.64 -14.68
CA GLU A 601 22.01 7.16 -14.93
C GLU A 601 20.92 6.11 -14.72
N GLU A 602 21.16 4.87 -15.16
CA GLU A 602 20.21 3.76 -15.01
C GLU A 602 20.16 3.30 -13.55
N LYS A 603 21.31 3.26 -12.87
CA LYS A 603 21.38 3.00 -11.42
C LYS A 603 20.59 4.03 -10.60
N LEU A 604 20.68 5.32 -10.97
CA LEU A 604 19.88 6.36 -10.33
C LEU A 604 18.37 6.18 -10.61
N ALA A 605 18.00 5.87 -11.85
CA ALA A 605 16.62 5.59 -12.23
C ALA A 605 16.05 4.35 -11.50
N ARG A 606 16.87 3.32 -11.26
CA ARG A 606 16.51 2.13 -10.48
C ARG A 606 16.28 2.47 -9.01
N ARG A 607 17.14 3.31 -8.41
CA ARG A 607 16.94 3.80 -7.03
C ARG A 607 15.64 4.59 -6.87
N LEU A 608 15.18 5.29 -7.91
CA LEU A 608 13.89 5.97 -7.91
C LEU A 608 12.71 5.00 -7.76
N ILE A 609 12.78 3.80 -8.35
CA ILE A 609 11.76 2.76 -8.19
C ILE A 609 11.62 2.39 -6.71
N THR A 610 12.75 2.07 -6.07
CA THR A 610 12.79 1.74 -4.65
C THR A 610 12.24 2.88 -3.79
N ALA A 611 12.65 4.12 -4.07
CA ALA A 611 12.18 5.28 -3.32
C ALA A 611 10.66 5.47 -3.48
N ALA A 612 10.12 5.36 -4.70
CA ALA A 612 8.68 5.45 -4.93
C ALA A 612 7.90 4.36 -4.17
N SER A 613 8.37 3.11 -4.22
CA SER A 613 7.79 1.99 -3.47
C SER A 613 7.87 2.17 -1.94
N ALA A 614 8.79 3.00 -1.45
CA ALA A 614 8.90 3.32 -0.02
C ALA A 614 8.03 4.50 0.43
N VAL A 615 7.67 5.41 -0.49
CA VAL A 615 6.95 6.65 -0.16
C VAL A 615 5.49 6.69 -0.60
N TYR A 616 5.02 5.75 -1.43
CA TYR A 616 3.65 5.75 -1.95
C TYR A 616 2.56 5.81 -0.88
N HIS A 617 2.84 5.30 0.32
CA HIS A 617 1.89 5.26 1.43
C HIS A 617 2.14 6.35 2.49
N ARG A 618 3.18 7.17 2.28
CA ARG A 618 3.59 8.23 3.20
C ARG A 618 2.87 9.53 2.89
N SER A 619 3.04 10.49 3.79
CA SER A 619 2.46 11.82 3.68
C SER A 619 3.35 12.90 4.28
N THR A 620 3.07 14.14 3.89
CA THR A 620 3.71 15.35 4.41
C THR A 620 2.66 16.44 4.58
N SER A 621 2.85 17.34 5.56
CA SER A 621 2.08 18.58 5.70
C SER A 621 2.52 19.64 4.69
N VAL A 622 3.78 19.57 4.25
CA VAL A 622 4.39 20.50 3.29
C VAL A 622 4.80 19.70 2.05
N ILE A 623 3.98 19.75 1.00
CA ILE A 623 4.20 18.93 -0.22
C ILE A 623 5.46 19.34 -0.98
N THR A 624 5.86 20.61 -0.90
CA THR A 624 7.06 21.16 -1.53
C THR A 624 8.37 20.62 -0.94
N ASP A 625 8.29 19.88 0.17
CA ASP A 625 9.44 19.21 0.79
C ASP A 625 9.71 17.81 0.23
N GLU A 626 8.77 17.25 -0.52
CA GLU A 626 8.94 15.92 -1.12
C GLU A 626 10.22 15.79 -1.97
N PRO A 627 10.51 16.74 -2.88
CA PRO A 627 11.78 16.78 -3.61
C PRO A 627 13.03 16.75 -2.73
N LEU A 628 13.00 17.40 -1.56
CA LEU A 628 14.14 17.45 -0.63
C LEU A 628 14.37 16.07 0.00
N CYS A 629 13.31 15.45 0.51
CA CYS A 629 13.41 14.13 1.14
C CYS A 629 13.84 13.05 0.14
N LEU A 630 13.21 13.02 -1.04
CA LEU A 630 13.58 12.09 -2.10
C LEU A 630 15.00 12.35 -2.61
N GLY A 631 15.37 13.62 -2.79
CA GLY A 631 16.73 14.00 -3.15
C GLY A 631 17.77 13.49 -2.15
N ALA A 632 17.45 13.53 -0.86
CA ALA A 632 18.35 13.06 0.19
C ALA A 632 18.57 11.55 0.06
N VAL A 633 17.51 10.76 -0.07
CA VAL A 633 17.57 9.29 -0.21
C VAL A 633 18.28 8.88 -1.52
N LEU A 634 18.03 9.61 -2.60
CA LEU A 634 18.60 9.36 -3.93
C LEU A 634 20.02 9.90 -4.11
N GLY A 635 20.57 10.61 -3.11
CA GLY A 635 21.91 11.18 -3.18
C GLY A 635 22.03 12.30 -4.22
N LEU A 636 20.95 13.04 -4.44
CA LEU A 636 20.92 14.21 -5.29
C LEU A 636 21.50 15.43 -4.56
N ASP A 637 21.88 16.45 -5.33
CA ASP A 637 22.34 17.74 -4.81
C ASP A 637 21.18 18.52 -4.16
N LEU A 638 21.03 18.33 -2.85
CA LEU A 638 20.01 18.99 -2.03
C LEU A 638 20.12 20.51 -2.06
N GLY A 639 21.33 21.06 -2.17
CA GLY A 639 21.54 22.51 -2.22
C GLY A 639 20.84 23.14 -3.42
N LYS A 640 20.85 22.47 -4.58
CA LYS A 640 20.14 22.94 -5.78
C LYS A 640 18.62 22.88 -5.61
N ILE A 641 18.09 21.88 -4.91
CA ILE A 641 16.64 21.75 -4.67
C ILE A 641 16.20 22.79 -3.64
N ALA A 642 16.93 22.92 -2.53
CA ALA A 642 16.62 23.88 -1.45
C ALA A 642 16.67 25.34 -1.93
N ALA A 643 17.63 25.69 -2.79
CA ALA A 643 17.75 27.01 -3.40
C ALA A 643 16.66 27.33 -4.45
N THR A 644 15.83 26.34 -4.83
CA THR A 644 14.70 26.54 -5.73
C THR A 644 13.46 26.94 -4.93
N GLU A 645 12.69 27.91 -5.45
CA GLU A 645 11.42 28.34 -4.86
C GLU A 645 10.48 27.12 -4.68
N PRO A 646 9.75 27.01 -3.54
CA PRO A 646 9.03 25.80 -3.15
C PRO A 646 8.17 25.15 -4.25
N ASP A 647 7.40 25.95 -4.97
CA ASP A 647 6.47 25.47 -6.01
C ASP A 647 7.17 24.86 -7.24
N TYR A 648 8.44 25.20 -7.47
CA TYR A 648 9.24 24.72 -8.61
C TYR A 648 10.20 23.57 -8.23
N ARG A 649 10.25 23.16 -6.96
CA ARG A 649 11.15 22.10 -6.50
C ARG A 649 10.87 20.75 -7.16
N ALA A 650 9.61 20.43 -7.44
CA ALA A 650 9.23 19.20 -8.13
C ALA A 650 9.78 19.16 -9.56
N GLU A 651 9.65 20.25 -10.32
CA GLU A 651 10.26 20.38 -11.64
C GLU A 651 11.78 20.23 -11.55
N LYS A 652 12.40 20.91 -10.58
CA LYS A 652 13.84 20.85 -10.38
C LYS A 652 14.33 19.43 -10.10
N PHE A 653 13.59 18.67 -9.30
CA PHE A 653 13.88 17.27 -9.02
C PHE A 653 13.90 16.44 -10.30
N TRP A 654 12.87 16.53 -11.14
CA TRP A 654 12.81 15.77 -12.40
C TRP A 654 13.86 16.21 -13.43
N GLN A 655 14.29 17.48 -13.41
CA GLN A 655 15.41 17.95 -14.24
C GLN A 655 16.73 17.22 -13.92
N MET A 656 16.89 16.68 -12.71
CA MET A 656 18.11 15.99 -12.29
C MET A 656 18.21 14.56 -12.82
N PHE A 657 17.16 14.02 -13.44
CA PHE A 657 17.16 12.70 -14.06
C PHE A 657 17.41 12.79 -15.57
N GLN A 658 18.34 11.97 -16.07
CA GLN A 658 18.56 11.75 -17.50
C GLN A 658 17.79 10.53 -18.01
N MET A 659 17.63 9.52 -17.17
CA MET A 659 16.82 8.34 -17.42
C MET A 659 15.77 8.17 -16.33
N VAL A 660 14.61 7.67 -16.71
CA VAL A 660 13.50 7.41 -15.78
C VAL A 660 12.80 6.09 -16.11
N PRO A 661 12.23 5.37 -15.12
CA PRO A 661 11.45 4.16 -15.37
C PRO A 661 10.22 4.41 -16.25
N LYS A 662 9.97 3.56 -17.25
CA LYS A 662 8.80 3.65 -18.13
C LYS A 662 7.46 3.63 -17.40
N GLN A 663 7.40 2.89 -16.29
CA GLN A 663 6.21 2.74 -15.45
C GLN A 663 5.72 4.06 -14.87
N LEU A 664 6.58 5.08 -14.73
CA LEU A 664 6.18 6.42 -14.27
C LEU A 664 5.11 7.06 -15.17
N LEU A 665 5.12 6.77 -16.48
CA LEU A 665 4.13 7.29 -17.43
C LEU A 665 2.71 6.82 -17.12
N PHE A 666 2.60 5.61 -16.56
CA PHE A 666 1.37 4.91 -16.26
C PHE A 666 0.91 5.14 -14.82
N LEU A 667 1.69 5.88 -14.02
CA LEU A 667 1.24 6.29 -12.68
C LEU A 667 -0.01 7.15 -12.79
N SER A 668 -1.01 6.80 -11.99
CA SER A 668 -2.17 7.67 -11.75
C SER A 668 -1.79 8.77 -10.75
N GLY A 669 -2.51 9.90 -10.80
CA GLY A 669 -2.33 11.08 -9.97
C GLY A 669 -1.92 12.34 -10.77
N PRO A 670 -1.94 13.51 -10.11
CA PRO A 670 -1.58 14.78 -10.73
C PRO A 670 -0.18 14.77 -11.36
N LYS A 671 -0.04 15.47 -12.49
CA LYS A 671 1.22 15.67 -13.19
C LYS A 671 1.66 17.14 -13.08
N ILE A 672 2.94 17.41 -13.29
CA ILE A 672 3.45 18.78 -13.31
C ILE A 672 2.87 19.53 -14.51
N ASP A 673 2.23 20.67 -14.29
CA ASP A 673 1.73 21.53 -15.38
C ASP A 673 2.80 22.51 -15.89
N VAL A 674 3.92 21.95 -16.33
CA VAL A 674 5.02 22.71 -16.97
C VAL A 674 5.28 22.08 -18.35
N PRO A 675 5.42 22.88 -19.42
CA PRO A 675 5.74 22.37 -20.75
C PRO A 675 6.94 21.40 -20.72
N ASN A 676 6.84 20.30 -21.48
CA ASN A 676 7.78 19.17 -21.52
C ASN A 676 7.85 18.28 -20.25
N TYR A 677 7.31 18.69 -19.10
CA TYR A 677 7.29 17.89 -17.86
C TYR A 677 5.92 17.33 -17.48
N ARG A 678 4.91 17.47 -18.34
CA ARG A 678 3.53 16.95 -18.11
C ARG A 678 3.41 15.43 -18.04
N TRP A 679 4.50 14.70 -18.27
CA TRP A 679 4.59 13.26 -18.02
C TRP A 679 4.96 12.95 -16.57
N ALA A 680 5.61 13.88 -15.87
CA ALA A 680 6.20 13.66 -14.56
C ALA A 680 5.15 13.79 -13.45
N PRO A 681 5.08 12.83 -12.51
CA PRO A 681 4.24 12.94 -11.32
C PRO A 681 4.54 14.22 -10.54
N LEU A 682 3.48 14.92 -10.13
CA LEU A 682 3.61 16.05 -9.20
C LEU A 682 4.06 15.56 -7.81
N SER A 683 3.61 14.37 -7.42
CA SER A 683 3.95 13.69 -6.18
C SER A 683 3.98 12.17 -6.42
N LEU A 684 4.88 11.48 -5.72
CA LEU A 684 4.94 10.02 -5.61
C LEU A 684 4.23 9.53 -4.34
N LEU A 685 3.75 10.44 -3.47
CA LEU A 685 3.05 10.12 -2.23
C LEU A 685 1.59 9.79 -2.47
N ARG A 686 1.01 9.01 -1.55
CA ARG A 686 -0.42 8.60 -1.53
C ARG A 686 -0.93 8.10 -2.88
N THR A 687 -0.08 7.41 -3.63
CA THR A 687 -0.50 6.81 -4.91
C THR A 687 -1.30 5.54 -4.63
N SER A 688 -2.25 5.24 -5.53
CA SER A 688 -3.20 4.14 -5.32
C SER A 688 -2.54 2.76 -5.25
N GLN A 689 -1.36 2.59 -5.86
CA GLN A 689 -0.54 1.38 -5.79
C GLN A 689 0.97 1.68 -5.85
N PRO A 690 1.84 0.78 -5.36
CA PRO A 690 3.29 0.83 -5.58
C PRO A 690 3.62 0.44 -7.04
N VAL A 691 3.27 1.30 -7.99
CA VAL A 691 3.16 0.99 -9.44
C VAL A 691 4.51 0.81 -10.16
N LEU A 692 5.66 1.13 -9.56
CA LEU A 692 6.95 1.06 -10.26
C LEU A 692 7.57 -0.34 -10.32
N HIS A 693 7.01 -1.34 -9.64
CA HIS A 693 7.33 -2.73 -9.92
C HIS A 693 6.43 -3.26 -11.03
N SER A 694 7.01 -3.91 -12.05
CA SER A 694 6.24 -4.53 -13.12
C SER A 694 5.34 -5.63 -12.55
N ASP A 695 4.06 -5.59 -12.90
CA ASP A 695 3.25 -6.80 -12.97
C ASP A 695 3.87 -7.67 -14.06
N GLY A 696 4.77 -8.56 -13.61
CA GLY A 696 5.36 -9.55 -14.49
C GLY A 696 4.26 -10.37 -15.13
N ASP A 697 4.33 -10.47 -16.45
CA ASP A 697 3.63 -11.47 -17.26
C ASP A 697 3.62 -12.82 -16.53
N LYS A 698 2.41 -13.35 -16.30
CA LYS A 698 2.17 -14.62 -15.58
C LYS A 698 2.86 -15.80 -16.26
N SER A 699 3.31 -15.66 -17.50
CA SER A 699 3.88 -16.75 -18.30
C SER A 699 5.41 -16.82 -18.32
N GLN A 700 6.15 -15.80 -17.85
CA GLN A 700 7.63 -15.76 -17.94
C GLN A 700 8.31 -15.37 -16.62
N LEU A 701 8.08 -16.17 -15.57
CA LEU A 701 8.69 -15.99 -14.26
C LEU A 701 9.96 -16.84 -14.09
N SER A 702 10.91 -16.69 -15.01
CA SER A 702 12.26 -17.24 -14.86
C SER A 702 13.34 -16.20 -15.20
N SER A 703 13.46 -15.13 -14.40
CA SER A 703 14.76 -14.69 -13.86
C SER A 703 14.75 -13.24 -13.33
N TRP A 704 14.88 -13.12 -12.00
CA TRP A 704 15.51 -12.01 -11.26
C TRP A 704 14.89 -10.60 -11.45
N TRP A 705 15.17 -9.72 -10.50
CA TRP A 705 14.54 -8.40 -10.27
C TRP A 705 14.80 -7.35 -11.36
N ASP A 706 15.38 -7.76 -12.50
CA ASP A 706 16.09 -6.86 -13.40
C ASP A 706 15.64 -6.88 -14.87
N TYR A 707 14.83 -7.84 -15.36
CA TYR A 707 14.73 -8.02 -16.82
C TYR A 707 13.60 -7.33 -17.58
N ASN A 708 12.62 -6.67 -16.95
CA ASN A 708 11.50 -6.04 -17.68
C ASN A 708 11.24 -4.57 -17.31
N THR A 709 12.11 -3.91 -16.55
CA THR A 709 11.97 -2.46 -16.32
C THR A 709 12.67 -1.70 -17.44
N GLU A 710 11.90 -1.29 -18.44
CA GLU A 710 12.40 -0.40 -19.48
C GLU A 710 12.67 1.00 -18.90
N PHE A 711 13.88 1.52 -19.10
CA PHE A 711 14.22 2.90 -18.77
C PHE A 711 14.18 3.78 -20.00
N ILE A 712 13.62 4.98 -19.84
CA ILE A 712 13.43 5.95 -20.90
C ILE A 712 14.43 7.08 -20.73
N LYS A 713 15.10 7.45 -21.82
CA LYS A 713 15.95 8.64 -21.85
C LYS A 713 15.12 9.91 -22.01
N ARG A 714 15.42 10.91 -21.16
CA ARG A 714 14.92 12.27 -21.27
C ARG A 714 15.75 13.05 -22.29
N SER A 715 15.09 13.81 -23.16
CA SER A 715 15.76 14.73 -24.07
C SER A 715 16.28 15.98 -23.33
N GLU A 716 17.19 16.72 -23.97
CA GLU A 716 17.76 17.97 -23.39
C GLU A 716 16.68 18.99 -23.01
N ASN A 717 15.57 19.05 -23.75
CA ASN A 717 14.45 19.96 -23.49
C ASN A 717 13.39 19.40 -22.52
N GLY A 718 13.61 18.23 -21.90
CA GLY A 718 12.74 17.69 -20.85
C GLY A 718 11.71 16.65 -21.29
N ARG A 719 11.59 16.37 -22.58
CA ARG A 719 10.64 15.38 -23.12
C ARG A 719 11.11 13.96 -22.86
N LEU A 720 10.18 13.01 -22.84
CA LEU A 720 10.48 11.58 -22.80
C LEU A 720 10.22 10.97 -24.16
N VAL A 721 11.21 10.27 -24.71
CA VAL A 721 11.09 9.58 -26.00
C VAL A 721 10.94 8.10 -25.75
N ILE A 722 9.77 7.54 -26.09
CA ILE A 722 9.45 6.14 -25.88
C ILE A 722 9.21 5.39 -27.19
N TYR A 723 9.47 4.10 -27.14
CA TYR A 723 8.96 3.13 -28.09
C TYR A 723 7.89 2.31 -27.38
N THR A 724 6.66 2.33 -27.88
CA THR A 724 5.57 1.55 -27.28
C THR A 724 4.51 1.19 -28.30
N LYS A 725 3.84 0.06 -28.06
CA LYS A 725 2.68 -0.35 -28.84
C LYS A 725 1.43 0.37 -28.35
N GLY A 726 0.44 0.45 -29.23
CA GLY A 726 -0.81 1.11 -28.92
C GLY A 726 -1.80 1.10 -30.08
N PHE A 727 -2.89 1.82 -29.86
CA PHE A 727 -3.98 1.96 -30.79
C PHE A 727 -4.23 3.43 -31.08
N ILE A 728 -4.29 3.82 -32.35
CA ILE A 728 -4.81 5.15 -32.73
C ILE A 728 -6.33 5.07 -32.79
N LEU A 729 -6.97 6.03 -32.14
CA LEU A 729 -8.38 6.32 -32.25
C LEU A 729 -8.54 7.60 -33.07
N SER A 730 -9.36 7.56 -34.12
CA SER A 730 -9.75 8.73 -34.89
C SER A 730 -11.20 9.09 -34.56
N PRO A 731 -11.51 9.65 -33.37
CA PRO A 731 -12.87 10.01 -33.02
C PRO A 731 -13.30 11.21 -33.88
N ALA A 732 -14.01 10.96 -34.98
CA ALA A 732 -14.48 12.01 -35.89
C ALA A 732 -15.42 12.99 -35.17
N SER A 733 -14.88 14.07 -34.59
CA SER A 733 -15.62 15.06 -33.77
C SER A 733 -16.46 14.46 -32.63
N MET A 734 -16.17 13.22 -32.21
CA MET A 734 -16.98 12.47 -31.25
C MET A 734 -16.56 12.73 -29.80
N THR A 735 -17.49 12.55 -28.87
CA THR A 735 -17.28 12.72 -27.43
C THR A 735 -17.16 11.36 -26.74
N ILE A 736 -16.04 11.11 -26.04
CA ILE A 736 -15.83 9.86 -25.28
C ILE A 736 -16.38 10.04 -23.87
N ALA A 737 -17.51 9.40 -23.55
CA ALA A 737 -18.15 9.55 -22.26
C ALA A 737 -17.44 8.74 -21.14
N LYS A 738 -18.00 7.58 -20.75
CA LYS A 738 -17.58 6.80 -19.57
C LYS A 738 -16.99 5.43 -19.91
N TYR A 739 -17.50 4.80 -20.97
CA TYR A 739 -17.00 3.53 -21.49
C TYR A 739 -16.88 3.66 -23.02
N LEU A 740 -15.84 3.08 -23.59
CA LEU A 740 -15.65 2.99 -25.04
C LEU A 740 -15.48 1.53 -25.42
N TRP A 741 -16.23 1.08 -26.42
CA TRP A 741 -16.20 -0.29 -26.91
C TRP A 741 -15.35 -0.34 -28.16
N LEU A 742 -14.26 -1.09 -28.11
CA LEU A 742 -13.30 -1.20 -29.20
C LEU A 742 -13.44 -2.59 -29.83
N ARG A 743 -13.61 -2.65 -31.14
CA ARG A 743 -13.45 -3.88 -31.92
C ARG A 743 -12.07 -3.82 -32.57
N LEU A 744 -11.22 -4.80 -32.27
CA LEU A 744 -9.87 -4.83 -32.84
C LEU A 744 -9.93 -5.24 -34.34
N PRO A 745 -9.04 -4.72 -35.20
CA PRO A 745 -9.17 -4.86 -36.66
C PRO A 745 -9.07 -6.28 -37.21
N ASP A 746 -8.57 -7.24 -36.42
CA ASP A 746 -8.27 -8.60 -36.86
C ASP A 746 -8.76 -9.70 -35.88
N SER A 747 -9.61 -9.35 -34.89
CA SER A 747 -10.16 -10.31 -33.93
C SER A 747 -11.65 -10.10 -33.63
N GLU A 748 -12.36 -11.16 -33.19
CA GLU A 748 -13.71 -11.02 -32.60
C GLU A 748 -13.70 -10.41 -31.19
N THR A 749 -12.52 -10.07 -30.68
CA THR A 749 -12.34 -9.50 -29.34
C THR A 749 -12.95 -8.11 -29.28
N ILE A 750 -13.88 -7.94 -28.35
CA ILE A 750 -14.40 -6.63 -27.96
C ILE A 750 -13.66 -6.19 -26.70
N CYS A 751 -13.06 -5.01 -26.72
CA CYS A 751 -12.44 -4.43 -25.53
C CYS A 751 -13.33 -3.33 -24.97
N VAL A 752 -13.59 -3.35 -23.67
CA VAL A 752 -14.18 -2.22 -22.93
C VAL A 752 -13.05 -1.38 -22.37
N MET A 753 -13.06 -0.12 -22.74
CA MET A 753 -12.13 0.89 -22.27
C MET A 753 -12.84 1.79 -21.25
N ARG A 754 -12.25 1.94 -20.07
CA ARG A 754 -12.75 2.83 -19.02
C ARG A 754 -11.68 3.88 -18.67
N PRO A 755 -11.86 5.15 -19.07
CA PRO A 755 -11.00 6.24 -18.62
C PRO A 755 -11.15 6.46 -17.12
N GLU A 756 -10.02 6.63 -16.41
CA GLU A 756 -10.05 6.93 -14.99
C GLU A 756 -10.23 8.44 -14.76
N GLN A 757 -11.47 8.81 -14.42
CA GLN A 757 -11.87 10.21 -14.28
C GLN A 757 -11.03 10.96 -13.24
N SER A 758 -10.69 10.27 -12.15
CA SER A 758 -9.91 10.85 -11.04
C SER A 758 -8.46 11.19 -11.42
N ASP A 759 -7.97 10.69 -12.55
CA ASP A 759 -6.60 10.86 -13.06
C ASP A 759 -6.50 11.80 -14.26
N ALA A 760 -7.54 12.60 -14.54
CA ALA A 760 -7.47 13.63 -15.58
C ALA A 760 -6.28 14.57 -15.37
N CYS A 761 -5.49 14.80 -16.42
CA CYS A 761 -4.50 15.87 -16.45
C CYS A 761 -5.13 17.28 -16.41
N ASP A 762 -6.41 17.42 -16.77
CA ASP A 762 -7.14 18.70 -16.71
C ASP A 762 -8.34 18.59 -15.74
N PRO A 763 -8.21 19.11 -14.50
CA PRO A 763 -9.26 19.02 -13.50
C PRO A 763 -10.51 19.86 -13.83
N SER A 764 -10.43 20.76 -14.82
CA SER A 764 -11.60 21.53 -15.29
C SER A 764 -12.50 20.72 -16.24
N ASN A 765 -11.98 19.63 -16.80
CA ASN A 765 -12.75 18.65 -17.55
C ASN A 765 -13.47 17.71 -16.59
N ASP A 766 -14.64 18.14 -16.11
CA ASP A 766 -15.61 17.24 -15.52
C ASP A 766 -16.11 16.31 -16.64
N PHE A 767 -15.48 15.12 -16.77
CA PHE A 767 -15.83 14.11 -17.78
C PHE A 767 -17.31 13.65 -17.72
N LYS A 768 -18.15 14.24 -16.86
CA LYS A 768 -19.62 14.27 -17.02
C LYS A 768 -20.07 14.56 -18.46
N ASN A 769 -19.33 15.38 -19.20
CA ASN A 769 -19.63 15.69 -20.60
C ASN A 769 -18.85 14.85 -21.61
N GLY A 770 -17.91 14.00 -21.16
CA GLY A 770 -16.99 13.22 -21.99
C GLY A 770 -15.82 14.01 -22.59
N ILE A 771 -14.85 13.29 -23.17
CA ILE A 771 -13.61 13.81 -23.78
C ILE A 771 -13.88 14.19 -25.24
N ARG A 772 -13.65 15.44 -25.60
CA ARG A 772 -13.73 15.95 -26.99
C ARG A 772 -12.33 16.27 -27.48
N ALA A 773 -11.79 15.42 -28.35
CA ALA A 773 -10.40 15.54 -28.82
C ALA A 773 -10.06 16.93 -29.41
N GLU A 774 -10.94 17.49 -30.25
CA GLU A 774 -10.69 18.76 -30.95
C GLU A 774 -10.94 19.97 -30.06
N GLU A 775 -12.02 19.97 -29.27
CA GLU A 775 -12.40 21.10 -28.40
C GLU A 775 -11.53 21.19 -27.13
N ASP A 776 -11.25 20.06 -26.48
CA ASP A 776 -10.56 20.04 -25.20
C ASP A 776 -9.03 19.95 -25.35
N TYR A 777 -8.54 19.33 -26.45
CA TYR A 777 -7.10 19.09 -26.66
C TYR A 777 -6.55 19.57 -28.01
N GLY A 778 -7.38 20.13 -28.89
CA GLY A 778 -6.94 20.68 -30.18
C GLY A 778 -6.43 19.61 -31.16
N CYS A 779 -6.81 18.34 -31.00
CA CYS A 779 -6.33 17.24 -31.83
C CYS A 779 -7.45 16.50 -32.56
N LYS A 780 -7.09 15.82 -33.66
CA LYS A 780 -8.01 14.99 -34.46
C LYS A 780 -7.93 13.50 -34.13
N GLU A 781 -6.82 13.09 -33.52
CA GLU A 781 -6.54 11.70 -33.20
C GLU A 781 -6.15 11.60 -31.72
N LEU A 782 -6.58 10.52 -31.09
CA LEU A 782 -6.15 10.07 -29.77
C LEU A 782 -5.38 8.76 -29.94
N ALA A 783 -4.62 8.36 -28.93
CA ALA A 783 -4.03 7.04 -28.88
C ALA A 783 -4.11 6.43 -27.49
N ILE A 784 -4.23 5.10 -27.45
CA ILE A 784 -4.07 4.30 -26.24
C ILE A 784 -2.67 3.70 -26.30
N LEU A 785 -1.86 3.94 -25.28
CA LEU A 785 -0.52 3.39 -25.18
C LEU A 785 -0.50 2.32 -24.08
N THR A 786 0.13 1.18 -24.37
CA THR A 786 0.24 0.05 -23.42
C THR A 786 1.58 0.09 -22.67
N LYS A 787 1.61 -0.45 -21.45
CA LYS A 787 2.84 -0.57 -20.64
C LYS A 787 3.80 -1.64 -21.18
N SER A 788 3.28 -2.79 -21.63
CA SER A 788 4.05 -3.92 -22.15
C SER A 788 4.13 -3.93 -23.68
N ALA A 789 5.32 -4.27 -24.21
CA ALA A 789 5.58 -4.44 -25.64
C ALA A 789 5.14 -5.81 -26.19
N ASP A 790 4.96 -6.82 -25.33
CA ASP A 790 4.86 -8.23 -25.74
C ASP A 790 3.49 -8.89 -25.52
N SER A 791 2.56 -8.24 -24.82
CA SER A 791 1.24 -8.85 -24.54
C SER A 791 0.26 -8.60 -25.69
N GLU A 792 -0.26 -9.69 -26.27
CA GLU A 792 -1.58 -9.66 -26.89
C GLU A 792 -2.56 -9.05 -25.88
N VAL A 793 -3.33 -8.07 -26.33
CA VAL A 793 -4.18 -7.20 -25.50
C VAL A 793 -5.33 -8.03 -24.91
N THR A 794 -5.03 -8.80 -23.88
CA THR A 794 -5.93 -9.84 -23.38
C THR A 794 -6.43 -9.57 -21.97
N HIS A 795 -5.84 -8.68 -21.17
CA HIS A 795 -6.43 -8.04 -19.98
C HIS A 795 -5.34 -7.13 -19.40
N THR A 796 -5.35 -5.81 -19.66
CA THR A 796 -4.29 -4.92 -19.13
C THR A 796 -4.90 -3.69 -18.46
N SER A 797 -4.74 -3.61 -17.14
CA SER A 797 -5.07 -2.45 -16.29
C SER A 797 -4.13 -1.25 -16.47
N ASP A 798 -3.07 -1.39 -17.28
CA ASP A 798 -1.96 -0.44 -17.32
C ASP A 798 -1.84 0.24 -18.70
N CYS A 799 -2.86 0.99 -19.09
CA CYS A 799 -2.87 1.78 -20.33
C CYS A 799 -3.02 3.28 -20.02
N ILE A 800 -2.55 4.12 -20.94
CA ILE A 800 -2.82 5.57 -20.89
C ILE A 800 -3.50 6.05 -22.18
N LEU A 801 -4.42 7.00 -22.04
CA LEU A 801 -4.99 7.74 -23.16
C LEU A 801 -4.17 9.00 -23.38
N VAL A 802 -3.83 9.26 -24.65
CA VAL A 802 -3.07 10.44 -25.07
C VAL A 802 -3.74 11.13 -26.26
N ALA A 803 -3.61 12.45 -26.33
CA ALA A 803 -3.96 13.26 -27.48
C ALA A 803 -2.77 13.41 -28.42
N ILE A 804 -2.92 13.06 -29.70
CA ILE A 804 -1.86 13.25 -30.71
C ILE A 804 -1.85 14.71 -31.15
N GLN A 805 -0.86 15.46 -30.68
CA GLN A 805 -0.75 16.90 -30.95
C GLN A 805 -0.14 17.18 -32.32
N LYS A 806 0.89 16.41 -32.71
CA LYS A 806 1.59 16.58 -33.99
C LYS A 806 2.27 15.28 -34.39
N THR A 807 2.21 14.94 -35.67
CA THR A 807 3.02 13.87 -36.27
C THR A 807 4.12 14.51 -37.11
N GLY A 808 5.37 14.18 -36.82
CA GLY A 808 6.55 14.66 -37.55
C GLY A 808 7.40 13.51 -38.10
N ASN A 809 8.44 13.85 -38.87
CA ASN A 809 9.41 12.87 -39.36
C ASN A 809 10.30 12.29 -38.24
N ASP A 810 10.33 12.97 -37.10
CA ASP A 810 11.10 12.68 -35.89
C ASP A 810 10.28 11.94 -34.81
N GLY A 811 8.98 11.74 -35.02
CA GLY A 811 8.10 10.99 -34.11
C GLY A 811 6.70 11.58 -33.96
N VAL A 812 5.91 10.96 -33.08
CA VAL A 812 4.54 11.38 -32.72
C VAL A 812 4.59 12.13 -31.39
N TYR A 813 4.11 13.37 -31.37
CA TYR A 813 4.05 14.21 -30.19
C TYR A 813 2.70 14.07 -29.50
N CYS A 814 2.73 13.65 -28.24
CA CYS A 814 1.53 13.29 -27.50
C CYS A 814 1.36 14.11 -26.22
N ARG A 815 0.11 14.43 -25.86
CA ARG A 815 -0.26 14.98 -24.55
C ARG A 815 -1.05 13.94 -23.78
N ARG A 816 -0.58 13.56 -22.58
CA ARG A 816 -1.28 12.63 -21.68
C ARG A 816 -2.64 13.21 -21.26
N ILE A 817 -3.68 12.36 -21.29
CA ILE A 817 -5.04 12.69 -20.83
C ILE A 817 -5.30 12.07 -19.46
N CYS A 818 -5.30 10.73 -19.37
CA CYS A 818 -5.57 9.96 -18.14
C CYS A 818 -5.09 8.51 -18.30
N THR A 819 -5.07 7.75 -17.20
CA THR A 819 -5.01 6.28 -17.23
C THR A 819 -6.32 5.68 -17.75
N VAL A 820 -6.20 4.46 -18.25
CA VAL A 820 -7.29 3.71 -18.86
C VAL A 820 -7.20 2.27 -18.44
N GLU A 821 -8.32 1.74 -17.95
CA GLU A 821 -8.50 0.31 -17.76
C GLU A 821 -9.03 -0.30 -19.06
N LEU A 822 -8.36 -1.35 -19.54
CA LEU A 822 -8.77 -2.08 -20.74
C LEU A 822 -9.16 -3.52 -20.39
N LEU A 823 -10.45 -3.81 -20.53
CA LEU A 823 -11.03 -5.12 -20.31
C LEU A 823 -11.25 -5.78 -21.66
N ALA A 824 -10.38 -6.72 -22.04
CA ALA A 824 -10.62 -7.54 -23.23
C ALA A 824 -11.69 -8.59 -22.92
N LEU A 825 -12.69 -8.70 -23.79
CA LEU A 825 -13.69 -9.74 -23.75
C LEU A 825 -13.35 -10.70 -24.89
N ASP A 826 -12.60 -11.74 -24.58
CA ASP A 826 -12.34 -12.83 -25.52
C ASP A 826 -13.42 -13.92 -25.35
N PRO A 827 -14.18 -14.24 -26.42
CA PRO A 827 -15.20 -15.29 -26.39
C PRO A 827 -14.66 -16.66 -25.97
N GLY A 828 -13.35 -16.91 -26.12
CA GLY A 828 -12.72 -18.21 -25.80
C GLY A 828 -12.22 -18.35 -24.36
N SER A 829 -11.81 -17.27 -23.70
CA SER A 829 -11.21 -17.28 -22.35
C SER A 829 -12.17 -16.90 -21.22
N LEU A 830 -13.33 -16.33 -21.55
CA LEU A 830 -14.49 -16.43 -20.68
C LEU A 830 -15.09 -17.82 -20.83
N HIS A 831 -14.76 -18.75 -19.92
CA HIS A 831 -15.64 -19.90 -19.63
C HIS A 831 -16.94 -19.44 -18.91
N VAL A 832 -17.47 -18.29 -19.32
CA VAL A 832 -18.88 -17.92 -19.13
C VAL A 832 -19.64 -18.71 -20.18
N GLY A 833 -20.54 -19.58 -19.71
CA GLY A 833 -21.17 -20.60 -20.53
C GLY A 833 -21.72 -20.07 -21.86
N HIS A 834 -21.33 -20.75 -22.95
CA HIS A 834 -21.99 -20.67 -24.25
C HIS A 834 -22.28 -19.24 -24.77
N VAL A 835 -21.26 -18.40 -24.87
CA VAL A 835 -21.28 -17.23 -25.75
C VAL A 835 -20.48 -17.59 -26.99
N SER A 836 -21.17 -17.92 -28.09
CA SER A 836 -20.51 -18.42 -29.31
C SER A 836 -19.96 -17.31 -30.22
N SER A 837 -20.24 -16.04 -29.90
CA SER A 837 -19.78 -14.86 -30.64
C SER A 837 -20.01 -13.58 -29.82
N ALA A 838 -19.30 -12.52 -30.18
CA ALA A 838 -19.50 -11.17 -29.66
C ALA A 838 -20.96 -10.65 -29.80
N GLU A 839 -21.70 -11.12 -30.81
CA GLU A 839 -23.09 -10.70 -31.08
C GLU A 839 -24.10 -11.32 -30.11
N ASP A 840 -23.86 -12.54 -29.61
CA ASP A 840 -24.70 -13.19 -28.58
C ASP A 840 -24.54 -12.48 -27.23
N MET A 841 -23.35 -11.97 -26.94
CA MET A 841 -23.08 -11.16 -25.74
C MET A 841 -23.83 -9.81 -25.78
N LEU A 842 -23.81 -9.13 -26.93
CA LEU A 842 -24.52 -7.85 -27.14
C LEU A 842 -26.05 -8.01 -27.08
N GLN A 843 -26.58 -9.11 -27.60
CA GLN A 843 -28.02 -9.43 -27.49
C GLN A 843 -28.46 -9.74 -26.06
N ARG A 844 -27.66 -10.50 -25.30
CA ARG A 844 -28.00 -10.85 -23.91
C ARG A 844 -27.93 -9.66 -22.95
N LEU A 845 -27.08 -8.69 -23.23
CA LEU A 845 -27.03 -7.39 -22.53
C LEU A 845 -28.22 -6.47 -22.88
N SER A 846 -29.20 -6.92 -23.68
CA SER A 846 -30.41 -6.18 -24.04
C SER A 846 -30.14 -4.79 -24.66
N LEU A 847 -29.05 -4.66 -25.41
CA LEU A 847 -28.75 -3.46 -26.19
C LEU A 847 -29.39 -3.59 -27.58
N ASP A 848 -30.67 -3.22 -27.70
CA ASP A 848 -31.18 -2.79 -28.99
C ASP A 848 -30.39 -1.54 -29.39
N LEU A 849 -29.61 -1.58 -30.47
CA LEU A 849 -28.97 -0.40 -31.07
C LEU A 849 -29.71 0.02 -32.35
N PRO A 850 -30.67 0.96 -32.28
CA PRO A 850 -31.23 1.64 -33.46
C PRO A 850 -30.53 2.97 -33.76
N GLU A 851 -30.68 3.41 -35.01
CA GLU A 851 -29.93 4.40 -35.81
C GLU A 851 -29.68 5.83 -35.24
N SER A 852 -29.97 6.10 -33.98
CA SER A 852 -29.73 7.42 -33.40
C SER A 852 -29.29 7.27 -31.95
N CYS A 853 -27.99 7.40 -31.70
CA CYS A 853 -27.36 7.56 -30.37
C CYS A 853 -27.86 8.85 -29.67
N VAL A 854 -29.18 8.94 -29.40
CA VAL A 854 -29.84 10.15 -28.95
C VAL A 854 -29.89 10.19 -27.43
N ASN A 855 -28.96 10.99 -26.95
CA ASN A 855 -28.87 11.68 -25.69
C ASN A 855 -30.23 12.28 -25.22
N ARG A 856 -30.59 12.03 -23.94
CA ARG A 856 -31.10 13.00 -22.96
C ARG A 856 -31.29 12.27 -21.61
N SER A 857 -30.44 12.63 -20.62
CA SER A 857 -30.51 12.32 -19.18
C SER A 857 -30.11 10.93 -18.62
N GLY A 858 -28.98 10.34 -19.05
CA GLY A 858 -28.36 9.21 -18.35
C GLY A 858 -27.39 8.43 -19.24
N VAL A 859 -26.12 8.81 -19.23
CA VAL A 859 -25.16 8.55 -20.31
C VAL A 859 -24.57 7.13 -20.27
N VAL A 860 -25.08 6.24 -21.12
CA VAL A 860 -24.35 5.07 -21.66
C VAL A 860 -24.21 5.29 -23.17
N GLY A 861 -23.02 5.66 -23.62
CA GLY A 861 -22.70 5.78 -25.04
C GLY A 861 -21.97 4.53 -25.51
N ALA A 862 -22.69 3.55 -26.05
CA ALA A 862 -22.06 2.46 -26.80
C ALA A 862 -21.61 3.00 -28.16
N LEU A 863 -20.34 2.84 -28.49
CA LEU A 863 -19.71 3.47 -29.64
C LEU A 863 -18.81 2.42 -30.28
N VAL A 864 -19.25 1.79 -31.37
CA VAL A 864 -18.47 0.81 -32.12
C VAL A 864 -17.57 1.59 -33.08
N LEU A 865 -16.28 1.74 -32.74
CA LEU A 865 -15.30 2.31 -33.66
C LEU A 865 -14.90 1.25 -34.69
N GLN A 866 -15.04 1.57 -35.99
CA GLN A 866 -14.66 0.70 -37.11
C GLN A 866 -13.21 0.89 -37.58
N GLU A 867 -12.48 1.91 -37.11
CA GLU A 867 -11.11 2.17 -37.55
C GLU A 867 -10.17 2.33 -36.35
N VAL A 868 -9.72 1.20 -35.81
CA VAL A 868 -8.55 1.14 -34.93
C VAL A 868 -7.34 0.84 -35.80
N ARG A 869 -6.24 1.59 -35.65
CA ARG A 869 -4.97 1.32 -36.34
C ARG A 869 -3.91 0.95 -35.32
N THR A 870 -3.15 -0.11 -35.59
CA THR A 870 -1.98 -0.49 -34.78
C THR A 870 -0.88 0.55 -34.93
N LEU A 871 -0.21 0.85 -33.82
CA LEU A 871 0.79 1.91 -33.72
C LEU A 871 2.18 1.31 -33.44
N ASP A 872 3.06 1.33 -34.43
CA ASP A 872 4.48 0.94 -34.33
C ASP A 872 5.39 2.14 -34.68
N TRP A 873 5.53 3.13 -33.78
CA TRP A 873 6.30 4.37 -34.02
C TRP A 873 7.06 4.84 -32.76
N TYR A 874 8.02 5.75 -32.94
CA TYR A 874 8.64 6.53 -31.86
C TYR A 874 7.67 7.63 -31.37
N VAL A 875 7.41 7.71 -30.06
CA VAL A 875 6.52 8.70 -29.41
C VAL A 875 7.34 9.59 -28.48
N GLY A 876 7.15 10.92 -28.55
CA GLY A 876 7.98 11.91 -27.83
C GLY A 876 7.23 13.09 -27.22
#